data_AF-A0A7S1IJ70-F1
#
_entry.id   AF-A0A7S1IJ70-F1
#
_cell.length_a   1.000
_cell.length_b   1.000
_cell.length_c   1.000
_cell.angle_alpha   90.00
_cell.angle_beta   90.00
_cell.angle_gamma   90.00
#
_symmetry.space_group_name_H-M   'P 1'
#
loop_
_entity.id
_entity.type
_entity.pdbx_description
1 polymer ?
#
loop_
_entity_poly.entity_id
_entity_poly.type
_entity_poly.pdbx_seq_one_letter_code
_entity_poly.pdbx_strand_id
1 'polypeptide(L)'
;RRPAPLAQTFLRKHAEYVTSLRALRFKDFLAPLRELSGDSAKFAMPLWVNLFPCAWRSLPPNIRGGLSRNLIQLLTMSSNSKQYVRYPNIIQALLHGILQCTDVPIYVPPEILKFLGKSFKAWNIVIPMLERRFLRLQASSVRQADRGETLEQLCACLTEQYRLLTEDDLMMGTWRAHGLTPQMQRVYSLEQCSQWQAAQDTSRLFLEAYTKGWVADTPGDGTSICGSELALWEEHETQIARKLGQWDEVLKKYAKNVGYTQLLLECHWKKPDWAAMKEVFQRHPLAQTQHLRIYHISLDIMEDRLPDADSNFQQACQLALQRWCALPAFKSSTHLTLLSNFQQLLELSESATMISKLPNVQTPDIKLWFLRWRERIPNQWDDIGNWNDILTWRHHIFRRLHSQLSTTPKEKQLMATYALNEAVWTLNKFSQIARKNHLHQLAYNNLQEAGRVLDQMPTRETPENFSRNVEKLKWYYQQGWYHSKWWDLGLQECAKLLQTKEKADKFQWSQKVDILRLKGQLMAASGKLEEANESYQKAVQTYVDHLHQPQSQQPQSAVQQAVNKTFFHWGRLLDNLFQRSAFQDLSTGESAVSCYLACLSSRIPAISYVSPHKIIARLLFLLAYDEREPSEFRKLLEKGIPDMLAWIWIPWIQTLFAGLHRREGPLFRTILLRVVQQFPQAVYCYLRTQSIELRDATKATPRTSGGTWSGLSRQNSGSSAAFMGNTRVPSPQPGATPTTGPAPTAPASPAGTPTPTEVADIIGAASTTLPRPLDTEIADDVPRASTPQPTTSET
;
A
#
# COMPACT_ATOMS: atom_id res chain seq x y z
N ARG A 1 -3.81 -4.13 75.67
CA ARG A 1 -4.53 -5.41 75.43
C ARG A 1 -3.50 -6.44 74.94
N ARG A 2 -3.45 -7.67 75.48
CA ARG A 2 -2.58 -8.73 74.91
C ARG A 2 -3.16 -9.16 73.54
N PRO A 3 -2.35 -9.44 72.52
CA PRO A 3 -2.87 -10.05 71.29
C PRO A 3 -3.44 -11.44 71.60
N ALA A 4 -4.52 -11.84 70.93
CA ALA A 4 -5.16 -13.12 71.18
C ALA A 4 -4.19 -14.30 70.91
N PRO A 5 -4.27 -15.42 71.65
CA PRO A 5 -3.36 -16.55 71.46
C PRO A 5 -3.43 -17.18 70.06
N LEU A 6 -4.57 -17.08 69.36
CA LEU A 6 -4.68 -17.44 67.93
C LEU A 6 -3.75 -16.59 67.04
N ALA A 7 -3.61 -15.29 67.31
CA ALA A 7 -2.75 -14.41 66.51
C ALA A 7 -1.27 -14.74 66.73
N GLN A 8 -0.86 -15.02 67.98
CA GLN A 8 0.52 -15.43 68.27
C GLN A 8 0.86 -16.81 67.67
N THR A 9 -0.06 -17.78 67.71
CA THR A 9 0.15 -19.09 67.09
C THR A 9 0.12 -19.05 65.56
N PHE A 10 -0.72 -18.20 64.96
CA PHE A 10 -0.68 -17.92 63.52
C PHE A 10 0.65 -17.28 63.10
N LEU A 11 1.10 -16.23 63.81
CA LEU A 11 2.39 -15.58 63.56
C LEU A 11 3.58 -16.54 63.71
N ARG A 12 3.53 -17.48 64.66
CA ARG A 12 4.59 -18.50 64.82
C ARG A 12 4.62 -19.47 63.63
N LYS A 13 3.47 -20.00 63.20
CA LYS A 13 3.36 -20.85 61.99
C LYS A 13 3.81 -20.10 60.73
N HIS A 14 3.48 -18.81 60.62
CA HIS A 14 3.94 -17.97 59.51
C HIS A 14 5.46 -17.76 59.55
N ALA A 15 6.05 -17.54 60.73
CA ALA A 15 7.51 -17.45 60.87
C ALA A 15 8.22 -18.77 60.56
N GLU A 16 7.66 -19.91 60.98
CA GLU A 16 8.13 -21.26 60.63
C GLU A 16 8.13 -21.45 59.09
N TYR A 17 7.05 -21.05 58.40
CA TYR A 17 6.94 -21.10 56.94
C TYR A 17 7.89 -20.13 56.21
N VAL A 18 8.04 -18.88 56.66
CA VAL A 18 9.02 -17.94 56.11
C VAL A 18 10.46 -18.45 56.31
N THR A 19 10.71 -19.21 57.37
CA THR A 19 12.02 -19.83 57.62
C THR A 19 12.28 -21.01 56.69
N SER A 20 11.28 -21.84 56.36
CA SER A 20 11.44 -22.91 55.37
C SER A 20 11.61 -22.37 53.94
N LEU A 21 10.92 -21.29 53.57
CA LEU A 21 11.16 -20.59 52.30
C LEU A 21 12.60 -20.05 52.20
N ARG A 22 13.17 -19.54 53.30
CA ARG A 22 14.58 -19.09 53.37
C ARG A 22 15.59 -20.24 53.33
N ALA A 23 15.17 -21.49 53.54
CA ALA A 23 16.06 -22.66 53.51
C ALA A 23 16.23 -23.26 52.10
N LEU A 24 15.42 -22.85 51.12
CA LEU A 24 15.48 -23.29 49.72
C LEU A 24 16.83 -22.92 49.09
N ARG A 25 17.50 -23.89 48.46
CA ARG A 25 18.79 -23.70 47.78
C ARG A 25 18.62 -23.90 46.28
N PHE A 26 19.57 -23.41 45.49
CA PHE A 26 19.55 -23.54 44.02
C PHE A 26 19.32 -24.99 43.52
N LYS A 27 19.87 -26.00 44.22
CA LYS A 27 19.65 -27.42 43.91
C LYS A 27 18.16 -27.81 43.90
N ASP A 28 17.34 -27.19 44.75
CA ASP A 28 15.93 -27.55 44.96
C ASP A 28 15.05 -26.99 43.82
N PHE A 29 15.57 -26.01 43.06
CA PHE A 29 14.97 -25.54 41.81
C PHE A 29 15.40 -26.38 40.59
N LEU A 30 16.53 -27.08 40.62
CA LEU A 30 17.05 -27.80 39.45
C LEU A 30 16.16 -28.99 39.02
N ALA A 31 15.52 -29.67 39.96
CA ALA A 31 14.58 -30.76 39.66
C ALA A 31 13.33 -30.26 38.91
N PRO A 32 12.52 -29.31 39.45
CA PRO A 32 11.35 -28.80 38.73
C PRO A 32 11.71 -28.04 37.45
N LEU A 33 12.87 -27.36 37.39
CA LEU A 33 13.35 -26.76 36.13
C LEU A 33 13.61 -27.82 35.04
N ARG A 34 14.13 -28.99 35.41
CA ARG A 34 14.35 -30.11 34.48
C ARG A 34 13.02 -30.71 34.01
N GLU A 35 12.09 -30.94 34.92
CA GLU A 35 10.75 -31.48 34.62
C GLU A 35 9.98 -30.54 33.67
N LEU A 36 9.87 -29.25 34.01
CA LEU A 36 9.25 -28.22 33.16
C LEU A 36 9.94 -28.08 31.78
N SER A 37 11.24 -28.36 31.68
CA SER A 37 11.96 -28.36 30.40
C SER A 37 11.69 -29.60 29.54
N GLY A 38 11.24 -30.71 30.14
CA GLY A 38 10.78 -31.91 29.42
C GLY A 38 9.38 -31.70 28.84
N ASP A 39 8.46 -31.16 29.63
CA ASP A 39 7.05 -30.99 29.23
C ASP A 39 6.84 -29.84 28.24
N SER A 40 7.61 -28.75 28.34
CA SER A 40 7.36 -27.52 27.58
C SER A 40 8.58 -27.01 26.80
N ALA A 41 8.57 -27.23 25.49
CA ALA A 41 9.53 -26.63 24.57
C ALA A 41 9.51 -25.08 24.60
N LYS A 42 8.37 -24.47 24.96
CA LYS A 42 8.23 -23.02 25.19
C LYS A 42 8.99 -22.54 26.43
N PHE A 43 9.26 -23.42 27.40
CA PHE A 43 10.07 -23.14 28.59
C PHE A 43 11.55 -23.49 28.38
N ALA A 44 11.82 -24.65 27.75
CA ALA A 44 13.16 -25.13 27.46
C ALA A 44 13.98 -24.16 26.58
N MET A 45 13.34 -23.52 25.58
CA MET A 45 14.03 -22.59 24.67
C MET A 45 14.55 -21.32 25.39
N PRO A 46 13.74 -20.54 26.15
CA PRO A 46 14.25 -19.44 26.98
C PRO A 46 15.30 -19.88 28.01
N LEU A 47 15.13 -21.06 28.63
CA LEU A 47 16.10 -21.59 29.59
C LEU A 47 17.47 -21.81 28.94
N TRP A 48 17.51 -22.46 27.76
CA TRP A 48 18.72 -22.61 26.96
C TRP A 48 19.34 -21.26 26.57
N VAL A 49 18.53 -20.32 26.06
CA VAL A 49 18.96 -19.00 25.62
C VAL A 49 19.66 -18.21 26.72
N ASN A 50 19.23 -18.35 27.97
CA ASN A 50 19.82 -17.65 29.12
C ASN A 50 21.05 -18.37 29.69
N LEU A 51 21.07 -19.71 29.68
CA LEU A 51 22.19 -20.49 30.22
C LEU A 51 23.39 -20.59 29.26
N PHE A 52 23.15 -20.72 27.96
CA PHE A 52 24.20 -20.95 26.97
C PHE A 52 25.26 -19.84 26.89
N PRO A 53 24.93 -18.53 26.88
CA PRO A 53 25.93 -17.45 26.88
C PRO A 53 26.79 -17.45 28.14
N CYS A 54 26.21 -17.80 29.30
CA CYS A 54 26.93 -17.91 30.56
C CYS A 54 27.92 -19.08 30.56
N ALA A 55 27.53 -20.23 30.00
CA ALA A 55 28.44 -21.36 29.78
C ALA A 55 29.51 -21.06 28.72
N TRP A 56 29.18 -20.31 27.67
CA TRP A 56 30.14 -19.93 26.62
C TRP A 56 31.23 -18.98 27.13
N ARG A 57 30.84 -18.03 28.00
CA ARG A 57 31.76 -17.11 28.69
C ARG A 57 32.78 -17.87 29.57
N SER A 58 32.38 -18.93 30.26
CA SER A 58 33.28 -19.66 31.20
C SER A 58 34.28 -20.61 30.51
N LEU A 59 34.05 -21.00 29.26
CA LEU A 59 34.99 -21.86 28.50
C LEU A 59 36.29 -21.13 28.14
N PRO A 60 37.47 -21.77 28.18
CA PRO A 60 38.74 -21.17 27.79
C PRO A 60 38.87 -21.02 26.25
N PRO A 61 39.61 -20.00 25.75
CA PRO A 61 39.63 -19.64 24.33
C PRO A 61 40.07 -20.78 23.40
N ASN A 62 41.05 -21.59 23.82
CA ASN A 62 41.57 -22.71 23.04
C ASN A 62 40.47 -23.74 22.70
N ILE A 63 39.51 -23.96 23.60
CA ILE A 63 38.40 -24.91 23.40
C ILE A 63 37.28 -24.26 22.57
N ARG A 64 37.02 -22.96 22.74
CA ARG A 64 36.01 -22.21 21.97
C ARG A 64 36.22 -22.34 20.45
N GLY A 65 37.48 -22.32 19.99
CA GLY A 65 37.81 -22.47 18.57
C GLY A 65 37.34 -23.80 17.96
N GLY A 66 37.55 -24.92 18.67
CA GLY A 66 37.07 -26.24 18.25
C GLY A 66 35.55 -26.36 18.34
N LEU A 67 34.96 -25.95 19.47
CA LEU A 67 33.51 -25.98 19.67
C LEU A 67 32.75 -25.15 18.64
N SER A 68 33.29 -24.00 18.21
CA SER A 68 32.67 -23.19 17.15
C SER A 68 32.57 -23.93 15.81
N ARG A 69 33.53 -24.81 15.47
CA ARG A 69 33.47 -25.64 14.25
C ARG A 69 32.42 -26.75 14.39
N ASN A 70 32.43 -27.45 15.53
CA ASN A 70 31.47 -28.52 15.82
C ASN A 70 30.02 -27.98 15.89
N LEU A 71 29.82 -26.75 16.36
CA LEU A 71 28.52 -26.08 16.41
C LEU A 71 28.01 -25.71 15.00
N ILE A 72 28.89 -25.27 14.08
CA ILE A 72 28.54 -25.08 12.67
C ILE A 72 28.13 -26.42 12.04
N GLN A 73 28.90 -27.49 12.30
CA GLN A 73 28.58 -28.84 11.81
C GLN A 73 27.24 -29.35 12.33
N LEU A 74 26.92 -29.10 13.61
CA LEU A 74 25.62 -29.43 14.22
C LEU A 74 24.46 -28.70 13.54
N LEU A 75 24.62 -27.41 13.23
CA LEU A 75 23.60 -26.62 12.52
C LEU A 75 23.35 -27.13 11.09
N THR A 76 24.39 -27.63 10.39
CA THR A 76 24.28 -28.13 9.02
C THR A 76 23.88 -29.61 8.89
N MET A 77 23.62 -30.34 9.99
CA MET A 77 23.25 -31.76 9.91
C MET A 77 21.93 -32.00 9.17
N SER A 78 21.93 -32.99 8.26
CA SER A 78 20.75 -33.39 7.49
C SER A 78 19.58 -33.87 8.35
N SER A 79 19.85 -34.38 9.56
CA SER A 79 18.85 -34.75 10.57
C SER A 79 17.91 -33.60 10.97
N ASN A 80 18.38 -32.36 10.85
CA ASN A 80 17.63 -31.17 11.25
C ASN A 80 16.40 -30.95 10.34
N SER A 81 16.41 -31.47 9.11
CA SER A 81 15.28 -31.41 8.17
C SER A 81 13.95 -31.93 8.73
N LYS A 82 13.99 -32.89 9.67
CA LYS A 82 12.81 -33.43 10.37
C LYS A 82 12.10 -32.39 11.26
N GLN A 83 12.66 -31.20 11.43
CA GLN A 83 12.14 -30.13 12.29
C GLN A 83 11.55 -28.93 11.54
N TYR A 84 11.58 -28.88 10.20
CA TYR A 84 11.14 -27.70 9.42
C TYR A 84 9.72 -27.20 9.77
N VAL A 85 8.81 -28.09 10.17
CA VAL A 85 7.40 -27.79 10.49
C VAL A 85 7.13 -27.76 12.01
N ARG A 86 8.15 -27.95 12.86
CA ARG A 86 8.01 -27.89 14.33
C ARG A 86 8.48 -26.54 14.85
N TYR A 87 7.69 -25.89 15.68
CA TYR A 87 8.00 -24.59 16.28
C TYR A 87 7.68 -24.58 17.79
N PRO A 88 8.62 -24.18 18.67
CA PRO A 88 10.02 -23.85 18.38
C PRO A 88 10.82 -25.09 17.93
N ASN A 89 11.86 -24.89 17.11
CA ASN A 89 12.83 -25.93 16.73
C ASN A 89 14.20 -25.72 17.38
N ILE A 90 15.05 -26.76 17.33
CA ILE A 90 16.38 -26.72 17.96
C ILE A 90 17.28 -25.68 17.28
N ILE A 91 17.14 -25.47 15.97
CA ILE A 91 17.91 -24.45 15.22
C ILE A 91 17.61 -23.04 15.73
N GLN A 92 16.33 -22.69 15.93
CA GLN A 92 15.93 -21.41 16.55
C GLN A 92 16.53 -21.25 17.95
N ALA A 93 16.52 -22.30 18.79
CA ALA A 93 17.10 -22.25 20.13
C ALA A 93 18.63 -22.06 20.11
N LEU A 94 19.35 -22.80 19.25
CA LEU A 94 20.80 -22.68 19.08
C LEU A 94 21.18 -21.30 18.54
N LEU A 95 20.55 -20.83 17.46
CA LEU A 95 20.82 -19.51 16.87
C LEU A 95 20.49 -18.37 17.83
N HIS A 96 19.40 -18.46 18.60
CA HIS A 96 19.06 -17.45 19.58
C HIS A 96 20.04 -17.45 20.78
N GLY A 97 20.56 -18.61 21.19
CA GLY A 97 21.67 -18.68 22.15
C GLY A 97 22.96 -18.05 21.62
N ILE A 98 23.30 -18.31 20.36
CA ILE A 98 24.43 -17.69 19.65
C ILE A 98 24.29 -16.15 19.58
N LEU A 99 23.09 -15.63 19.25
CA LEU A 99 22.81 -14.19 19.17
C LEU A 99 23.01 -13.46 20.52
N GLN A 100 22.81 -14.14 21.65
CA GLN A 100 23.04 -13.57 22.99
C GLN A 100 24.51 -13.66 23.46
N CYS A 101 25.40 -14.30 22.70
CA CYS A 101 26.84 -14.35 23.00
C CYS A 101 27.55 -13.05 22.54
N THR A 102 27.15 -11.90 23.08
CA THR A 102 27.60 -10.57 22.65
C THR A 102 29.11 -10.33 22.80
N ASP A 103 29.67 -10.72 23.95
CA ASP A 103 31.02 -10.33 24.36
C ASP A 103 32.10 -11.27 23.80
N VAL A 104 31.69 -12.50 23.45
CA VAL A 104 32.53 -13.53 22.83
C VAL A 104 31.76 -14.10 21.63
N PRO A 105 31.67 -13.36 20.51
CA PRO A 105 30.80 -13.70 19.40
C PRO A 105 31.20 -15.01 18.73
N ILE A 106 30.21 -15.89 18.55
CA ILE A 106 30.37 -17.13 17.78
C ILE A 106 30.19 -16.80 16.30
N TYR A 107 31.17 -17.19 15.49
CA TYR A 107 31.14 -16.97 14.05
C TYR A 107 30.35 -18.09 13.36
N VAL A 108 29.35 -17.71 12.56
CA VAL A 108 28.62 -18.61 11.66
C VAL A 108 28.66 -17.99 10.25
N PRO A 109 29.06 -18.72 9.20
CA PRO A 109 29.12 -18.18 7.84
C PRO A 109 27.79 -17.58 7.35
N PRO A 110 27.78 -16.46 6.59
CA PRO A 110 26.56 -15.76 6.19
C PRO A 110 25.62 -16.62 5.36
N GLU A 111 26.17 -17.40 4.42
CA GLU A 111 25.43 -18.36 3.59
C GLU A 111 24.68 -19.44 4.41
N ILE A 112 25.30 -19.89 5.52
CA ILE A 112 24.67 -20.85 6.44
C ILE A 112 23.54 -20.15 7.21
N LEU A 113 23.76 -18.93 7.71
CA LEU A 113 22.70 -18.14 8.35
C LEU A 113 21.53 -17.89 7.40
N LYS A 114 21.80 -17.51 6.15
CA LYS A 114 20.82 -17.27 5.07
C LYS A 114 19.95 -18.51 4.79
N PHE A 115 20.55 -19.70 4.75
CA PHE A 115 19.82 -20.96 4.63
C PHE A 115 18.97 -21.27 5.88
N LEU A 116 19.54 -21.16 7.08
CA LEU A 116 18.83 -21.49 8.31
C LEU A 116 17.67 -20.52 8.59
N GLY A 117 17.82 -19.24 8.23
CA GLY A 117 16.78 -18.20 8.33
C GLY A 117 15.49 -18.61 7.64
N LYS A 118 15.58 -18.90 6.33
CA LYS A 118 14.45 -19.30 5.50
C LYS A 118 13.93 -20.71 5.79
N SER A 119 14.82 -21.68 6.07
CA SER A 119 14.39 -23.09 6.24
C SER A 119 13.82 -23.41 7.63
N PHE A 120 14.19 -22.68 8.68
CA PHE A 120 13.76 -22.97 10.06
C PHE A 120 12.91 -21.88 10.70
N LYS A 121 12.34 -20.95 9.90
CA LYS A 121 11.55 -19.80 10.39
C LYS A 121 12.36 -18.98 11.42
N ALA A 122 13.64 -18.77 11.14
CA ALA A 122 14.59 -18.11 12.04
C ALA A 122 14.87 -16.64 11.65
N TRP A 123 14.04 -16.06 10.77
CA TRP A 123 14.09 -14.68 10.27
C TRP A 123 14.48 -13.64 11.33
N ASN A 124 13.72 -13.57 12.43
CA ASN A 124 13.89 -12.61 13.54
C ASN A 124 15.22 -12.75 14.31
N ILE A 125 15.97 -13.83 14.09
CA ILE A 125 17.28 -14.09 14.70
C ILE A 125 18.38 -13.82 13.66
N VAL A 126 18.22 -14.40 12.46
CA VAL A 126 19.21 -14.34 11.37
C VAL A 126 19.37 -12.94 10.81
N ILE A 127 18.28 -12.18 10.60
CA ILE A 127 18.37 -10.83 10.03
C ILE A 127 19.15 -9.90 10.97
N PRO A 128 18.83 -9.78 12.28
CA PRO A 128 19.66 -9.01 13.22
C PRO A 128 21.10 -9.52 13.37
N MET A 129 21.37 -10.82 13.19
CA MET A 129 22.75 -11.33 13.16
C MET A 129 23.53 -10.82 11.93
N LEU A 130 22.88 -10.71 10.78
CA LEU A 130 23.50 -10.21 9.54
C LEU A 130 23.62 -8.67 9.55
N GLU A 131 22.57 -7.94 9.95
CA GLU A 131 22.55 -6.47 10.07
C GLU A 131 23.66 -5.96 11.00
N ARG A 132 23.81 -6.55 12.20
CA ARG A 132 24.85 -6.18 13.17
C ARG A 132 26.28 -6.40 12.66
N ARG A 133 26.46 -7.27 11.65
CA ARG A 133 27.76 -7.52 11.01
C ARG A 133 27.97 -6.57 9.84
N PHE A 134 26.95 -6.37 9.01
CA PHE A 134 26.97 -5.40 7.91
C PHE A 134 27.30 -4.00 8.42
N LEU A 135 26.57 -3.50 9.42
CA LEU A 135 26.82 -2.19 10.05
C LEU A 135 28.21 -2.09 10.69
N ARG A 136 28.74 -3.19 11.25
CA ARG A 136 30.10 -3.23 11.81
C ARG A 136 31.17 -3.12 10.72
N LEU A 137 31.02 -3.85 9.61
CA LEU A 137 31.98 -3.79 8.49
C LEU A 137 31.86 -2.49 7.68
N GLN A 138 30.67 -1.87 7.65
CA GLN A 138 30.46 -0.56 7.06
C GLN A 138 31.09 0.56 7.90
N ALA A 139 31.10 0.42 9.23
CA ALA A 139 31.72 1.37 10.16
C ALA A 139 33.25 1.24 10.28
N SER A 140 33.81 0.07 9.95
CA SER A 140 35.27 -0.10 9.84
C SER A 140 35.80 0.42 8.51
N SER A 141 36.95 1.10 8.53
CA SER A 141 37.64 1.55 7.31
C SER A 141 38.13 0.40 6.41
N VAL A 142 38.17 -0.83 6.93
CA VAL A 142 38.54 -2.04 6.19
C VAL A 142 37.28 -2.67 5.60
N ARG A 143 37.18 -2.77 4.26
CA ARG A 143 36.04 -3.38 3.54
C ARG A 143 35.97 -4.92 3.64
N GLN A 144 36.85 -5.53 4.42
CA GLN A 144 36.97 -6.98 4.63
C GLN A 144 37.18 -7.26 6.12
N ALA A 145 36.56 -8.32 6.62
CA ALA A 145 36.80 -8.80 7.99
C ALA A 145 38.06 -9.68 8.08
N ASP A 146 38.64 -9.82 9.29
CA ASP A 146 39.76 -10.74 9.62
C ASP A 146 39.54 -12.23 9.24
N ARG A 147 38.34 -12.57 8.76
CA ARG A 147 37.90 -13.92 8.39
C ARG A 147 37.51 -14.05 6.92
N GLY A 148 37.84 -13.07 6.08
CA GLY A 148 37.59 -13.07 4.64
C GLY A 148 36.15 -12.74 4.23
N GLU A 149 35.32 -12.22 5.15
CA GLU A 149 33.97 -11.75 4.81
C GLU A 149 34.03 -10.39 4.12
N THR A 150 33.33 -10.24 2.99
CA THR A 150 33.16 -8.96 2.31
C THR A 150 31.82 -8.31 2.67
N LEU A 151 31.75 -6.97 2.60
CA LEU A 151 30.49 -6.24 2.77
C LEU A 151 29.44 -6.69 1.73
N GLU A 152 29.89 -7.00 0.52
CA GLU A 152 29.12 -7.55 -0.61
C GLU A 152 28.42 -8.87 -0.26
N GLN A 153 29.13 -9.85 0.32
CA GLN A 153 28.55 -11.13 0.73
C GLN A 153 27.44 -10.94 1.77
N LEU A 154 27.64 -10.04 2.73
CA LEU A 154 26.60 -9.70 3.71
C LEU A 154 25.40 -8.99 3.06
N CYS A 155 25.66 -8.08 2.12
CA CYS A 155 24.63 -7.37 1.36
C CYS A 155 23.76 -8.34 0.53
N ALA A 156 24.38 -9.27 -0.19
CA ALA A 156 23.70 -10.32 -0.94
C ALA A 156 22.90 -11.26 -0.02
N CYS A 157 23.46 -11.65 1.14
CA CYS A 157 22.74 -12.47 2.12
C CYS A 157 21.50 -11.76 2.70
N LEU A 158 21.63 -10.48 3.08
CA LEU A 158 20.51 -9.65 3.56
C LEU A 158 19.45 -9.45 2.47
N THR A 159 19.88 -9.14 1.25
CA THR A 159 19.04 -9.01 0.06
C THR A 159 18.16 -10.23 -0.16
N GLU A 160 18.72 -11.44 -0.10
CA GLU A 160 17.91 -12.66 -0.26
C GLU A 160 16.87 -12.81 0.87
N GLN A 161 17.19 -12.45 2.11
CA GLN A 161 16.23 -12.50 3.23
C GLN A 161 15.11 -11.46 3.06
N TYR A 162 15.43 -10.19 2.77
CA TYR A 162 14.41 -9.13 2.60
C TYR A 162 13.54 -9.39 1.37
N ARG A 163 14.12 -9.87 0.25
CA ARG A 163 13.37 -10.26 -0.95
C ARG A 163 12.41 -11.42 -0.69
N LEU A 164 12.83 -12.42 0.10
CA LEU A 164 11.94 -13.52 0.53
C LEU A 164 10.83 -13.06 1.48
N LEU A 165 10.98 -11.91 2.14
CA LEU A 165 9.96 -11.28 2.98
C LEU A 165 9.16 -10.17 2.25
N THR A 166 9.53 -9.83 1.01
CA THR A 166 9.02 -8.68 0.21
C THR A 166 9.15 -7.32 0.91
N GLU A 167 10.30 -7.11 1.57
CA GLU A 167 10.68 -5.85 2.22
C GLU A 167 11.63 -5.03 1.32
N ASP A 168 11.14 -4.66 0.14
CA ASP A 168 11.94 -4.10 -0.96
C ASP A 168 12.66 -2.78 -0.59
N ASP A 169 12.08 -1.96 0.29
CA ASP A 169 12.69 -0.73 0.81
C ASP A 169 13.97 -1.01 1.62
N LEU A 170 14.00 -2.08 2.42
CA LEU A 170 15.18 -2.49 3.18
C LEU A 170 16.25 -3.07 2.26
N MET A 171 15.85 -3.84 1.25
CA MET A 171 16.74 -4.35 0.21
C MET A 171 17.45 -3.21 -0.56
N MET A 172 16.68 -2.22 -1.03
CA MET A 172 17.24 -1.02 -1.67
C MET A 172 18.13 -0.22 -0.71
N GLY A 173 17.76 -0.16 0.58
CA GLY A 173 18.55 0.45 1.64
C GLY A 173 19.93 -0.19 1.81
N THR A 174 20.01 -1.53 1.88
CA THR A 174 21.29 -2.24 2.05
C THR A 174 22.27 -2.00 0.91
N TRP A 175 21.81 -1.96 -0.35
CA TRP A 175 22.69 -1.68 -1.49
C TRP A 175 23.11 -0.21 -1.59
N ARG A 176 22.21 0.74 -1.29
CA ARG A 176 22.60 2.16 -1.16
C ARG A 176 23.66 2.34 -0.06
N ALA A 177 23.57 1.56 1.03
CA ALA A 177 24.55 1.54 2.12
C ALA A 177 25.88 0.82 1.75
N HIS A 178 25.86 -0.16 0.84
CA HIS A 178 27.05 -0.83 0.30
C HIS A 178 27.91 0.12 -0.55
N GLY A 179 27.27 1.05 -1.27
CA GLY A 179 27.94 2.05 -2.12
C GLY A 179 27.86 1.75 -3.62
N LEU A 180 26.63 1.64 -4.14
CA LEU A 180 26.33 1.57 -5.59
C LEU A 180 26.85 2.79 -6.36
N THR A 181 27.03 2.63 -7.68
CA THR A 181 27.22 3.76 -8.61
C THR A 181 26.10 4.81 -8.52
N PRO A 182 26.38 6.11 -8.75
CA PRO A 182 25.35 7.15 -8.66
C PRO A 182 24.23 6.99 -9.70
N GLN A 183 24.49 6.27 -10.80
CA GLN A 183 23.49 5.95 -11.81
C GLN A 183 22.55 4.83 -11.34
N MET A 184 23.04 3.77 -10.68
CA MET A 184 22.14 2.76 -10.09
C MET A 184 21.38 3.30 -8.87
N GLN A 185 21.98 4.18 -8.07
CA GLN A 185 21.26 4.93 -7.04
C GLN A 185 20.07 5.72 -7.60
N ARG A 186 20.21 6.29 -8.81
CA ARG A 186 19.12 6.98 -9.52
C ARG A 186 18.05 6.01 -10.02
N VAL A 187 18.41 4.87 -10.60
CA VAL A 187 17.45 3.82 -11.01
C VAL A 187 16.62 3.37 -9.81
N TYR A 188 17.27 3.00 -8.70
CA TYR A 188 16.62 2.64 -7.44
C TYR A 188 15.70 3.73 -6.89
N SER A 189 16.04 5.01 -7.05
CA SER A 189 15.20 6.13 -6.60
C SER A 189 13.94 6.27 -7.46
N LEU A 190 14.03 5.99 -8.77
CA LEU A 190 12.91 6.02 -9.70
C LEU A 190 11.99 4.79 -9.52
N GLU A 191 12.55 3.59 -9.30
CA GLU A 191 11.80 2.38 -8.96
C GLU A 191 11.00 2.53 -7.66
N GLN A 192 11.64 3.04 -6.59
CA GLN A 192 10.99 3.29 -5.30
C GLN A 192 9.85 4.32 -5.43
N CYS A 193 9.97 5.27 -6.37
CA CYS A 193 8.91 6.22 -6.73
C CYS A 193 7.88 5.65 -7.73
N SER A 194 7.94 4.37 -8.09
CA SER A 194 7.13 3.71 -9.14
C SER A 194 7.19 4.36 -10.53
N GLN A 195 8.28 5.06 -10.85
CA GLN A 195 8.52 5.71 -12.14
C GLN A 195 9.20 4.76 -13.14
N TRP A 196 8.60 3.58 -13.33
CA TRP A 196 9.18 2.44 -14.06
C TRP A 196 9.70 2.78 -15.47
N GLN A 197 9.01 3.65 -16.22
CA GLN A 197 9.48 4.05 -17.55
C GLN A 197 10.78 4.89 -17.45
N ALA A 198 10.82 5.88 -16.57
CA ALA A 198 12.01 6.70 -16.37
C ALA A 198 13.19 5.87 -15.82
N ALA A 199 12.92 4.86 -14.99
CA ALA A 199 13.93 3.91 -14.52
C ALA A 199 14.56 3.17 -15.73
N GLN A 200 13.74 2.53 -16.58
CA GLN A 200 14.21 1.86 -17.80
C GLN A 200 14.98 2.82 -18.72
N ASP A 201 14.48 4.02 -18.95
CA ASP A 201 15.13 5.00 -19.82
C ASP A 201 16.52 5.39 -19.27
N THR A 202 16.66 5.59 -17.94
CA THR A 202 17.96 5.89 -17.32
C THR A 202 18.93 4.70 -17.29
N SER A 203 18.43 3.49 -17.04
CA SER A 203 19.19 2.26 -17.02
C SER A 203 19.73 1.91 -18.42
N ARG A 204 18.88 2.00 -19.45
CA ARG A 204 19.26 1.85 -20.86
C ARG A 204 20.32 2.87 -21.26
N LEU A 205 20.16 4.16 -20.93
CA LEU A 205 21.16 5.19 -21.22
C LEU A 205 22.51 4.88 -20.57
N PHE A 206 22.52 4.27 -19.40
CA PHE A 206 23.74 3.81 -18.75
C PHE A 206 24.37 2.60 -19.45
N LEU A 207 23.58 1.57 -19.76
CA LEU A 207 24.05 0.39 -20.50
C LEU A 207 24.64 0.78 -21.86
N GLU A 208 24.02 1.75 -22.54
CA GLU A 208 24.52 2.35 -23.78
C GLU A 208 25.78 3.21 -23.61
N ALA A 209 26.17 3.61 -22.39
CA ALA A 209 27.44 4.30 -22.10
C ALA A 209 28.53 3.31 -21.69
N TYR A 210 28.18 2.31 -20.87
CA TYR A 210 29.06 1.21 -20.47
C TYR A 210 29.53 0.38 -21.68
N THR A 211 28.62 -0.03 -22.56
CA THR A 211 28.95 -0.77 -23.79
C THR A 211 29.78 0.03 -24.82
N LYS A 212 29.83 1.36 -24.69
CA LYS A 212 30.69 2.26 -25.50
C LYS A 212 32.04 2.55 -24.83
N GLY A 213 32.33 1.97 -23.66
CA GLY A 213 33.55 2.23 -22.90
C GLY A 213 33.66 3.64 -22.32
N TRP A 214 32.54 4.39 -22.25
CA TRP A 214 32.52 5.76 -21.71
C TRP A 214 32.54 5.79 -20.17
N VAL A 215 32.26 4.65 -19.55
CA VAL A 215 32.54 4.38 -18.13
C VAL A 215 33.74 3.43 -18.12
N ALA A 216 34.89 3.94 -17.71
CA ALA A 216 36.13 3.17 -17.68
C ALA A 216 36.22 2.33 -16.39
N ASP A 217 36.58 1.06 -16.53
CA ASP A 217 36.88 0.18 -15.40
C ASP A 217 38.32 0.42 -14.93
N THR A 218 38.58 1.65 -14.45
CA THR A 218 39.88 2.07 -13.89
C THR A 218 39.91 1.78 -12.38
N PRO A 219 40.67 0.77 -11.92
CA PRO A 219 40.72 0.40 -10.50
C PRO A 219 41.54 1.43 -9.69
N GLY A 220 40.85 2.47 -9.20
CA GLY A 220 41.45 3.51 -8.35
C GLY A 220 40.42 4.55 -7.92
N ASP A 221 39.66 5.06 -8.89
CA ASP A 221 38.45 5.85 -8.61
C ASP A 221 37.29 4.96 -8.17
N GLY A 222 36.40 5.50 -7.34
CA GLY A 222 35.26 4.79 -6.74
C GLY A 222 34.12 4.46 -7.69
N THR A 223 34.41 4.19 -8.97
CA THR A 223 33.47 4.06 -10.09
C THR A 223 33.65 2.77 -10.92
N SER A 224 34.64 1.93 -10.60
CA SER A 224 34.73 0.56 -11.15
C SER A 224 33.52 -0.25 -10.67
N ILE A 225 32.88 -0.97 -11.61
CA ILE A 225 31.56 -1.57 -11.39
C ILE A 225 31.74 -2.99 -10.84
N CYS A 226 31.17 -3.26 -9.66
CA CYS A 226 31.30 -4.58 -9.06
C CYS A 226 30.48 -5.63 -9.82
N GLY A 227 30.95 -6.88 -9.88
CA GLY A 227 30.24 -7.99 -10.53
C GLY A 227 28.84 -8.24 -9.92
N SER A 228 28.67 -8.02 -8.63
CA SER A 228 27.34 -8.02 -7.98
C SER A 228 26.45 -6.85 -8.42
N GLU A 229 27.02 -5.68 -8.70
CA GLU A 229 26.25 -4.53 -9.20
C GLU A 229 25.75 -4.78 -10.63
N LEU A 230 26.57 -5.38 -11.51
CA LEU A 230 26.11 -5.86 -12.84
C LEU A 230 24.95 -6.86 -12.72
N ALA A 231 25.05 -7.83 -11.79
CA ALA A 231 23.99 -8.82 -11.55
C ALA A 231 22.68 -8.18 -11.05
N LEU A 232 22.77 -7.11 -10.24
CA LEU A 232 21.59 -6.31 -9.86
C LEU A 232 20.99 -5.58 -11.06
N TRP A 233 21.80 -5.04 -11.98
CA TRP A 233 21.27 -4.35 -13.16
C TRP A 233 20.47 -5.31 -14.05
N GLU A 234 20.95 -6.53 -14.27
CA GLU A 234 20.20 -7.56 -14.99
C GLU A 234 18.89 -7.92 -14.28
N GLU A 235 18.92 -8.14 -12.96
CA GLU A 235 17.71 -8.46 -12.20
C GLU A 235 16.68 -7.31 -12.25
N HIS A 236 17.12 -6.08 -12.00
CA HIS A 236 16.25 -4.90 -11.99
C HIS A 236 15.71 -4.57 -13.40
N GLU A 237 16.47 -4.75 -14.48
CA GLU A 237 15.91 -4.64 -15.84
C GLU A 237 14.78 -5.65 -16.09
N THR A 238 14.93 -6.92 -15.64
CA THR A 238 13.81 -7.87 -15.74
C THR A 238 12.61 -7.45 -14.88
N GLN A 239 12.85 -6.88 -13.70
CA GLN A 239 11.79 -6.39 -12.82
C GLN A 239 11.03 -5.21 -13.44
N ILE A 240 11.74 -4.20 -13.94
CA ILE A 240 11.15 -3.02 -14.61
C ILE A 240 10.37 -3.48 -15.86
N ALA A 241 10.93 -4.36 -16.69
CA ALA A 241 10.25 -4.89 -17.87
C ALA A 241 9.00 -5.72 -17.54
N ARG A 242 8.98 -6.46 -16.42
CA ARG A 242 7.77 -7.14 -15.90
C ARG A 242 6.69 -6.12 -15.50
N LYS A 243 7.04 -5.07 -14.76
CA LYS A 243 6.11 -4.01 -14.31
C LYS A 243 5.54 -3.19 -15.49
N LEU A 244 6.35 -2.94 -16.52
CA LEU A 244 5.94 -2.30 -17.78
C LEU A 244 5.15 -3.25 -18.71
N GLY A 245 5.20 -4.56 -18.47
CA GLY A 245 4.47 -5.59 -19.24
C GLY A 245 5.08 -5.93 -20.59
N GLN A 246 6.40 -5.84 -20.73
CA GLN A 246 7.15 -5.98 -22.00
C GLN A 246 7.45 -7.46 -22.36
N TRP A 247 6.42 -8.31 -22.28
CA TRP A 247 6.53 -9.77 -22.36
C TRP A 247 7.08 -10.28 -23.70
N ASP A 248 6.54 -9.84 -24.85
CA ASP A 248 6.87 -10.42 -26.16
C ASP A 248 8.26 -10.04 -26.68
N GLU A 249 8.59 -8.75 -26.69
CA GLU A 249 9.76 -8.23 -27.40
C GLU A 249 11.04 -8.23 -26.58
N VAL A 250 10.93 -8.09 -25.25
CA VAL A 250 12.08 -7.97 -24.34
C VAL A 250 12.24 -9.26 -23.53
N LEU A 251 11.27 -9.56 -22.65
CA LEU A 251 11.39 -10.66 -21.69
C LEU A 251 11.47 -12.05 -22.37
N LYS A 252 10.63 -12.33 -23.39
CA LYS A 252 10.66 -13.61 -24.12
C LYS A 252 11.96 -13.82 -24.93
N LYS A 253 12.65 -12.75 -25.34
CA LYS A 253 13.97 -12.83 -25.98
C LYS A 253 15.08 -13.03 -24.95
N TYR A 254 15.11 -12.22 -23.89
CA TYR A 254 16.06 -12.36 -22.79
C TYR A 254 16.00 -13.77 -22.16
N ALA A 255 14.79 -14.26 -21.85
CA ALA A 255 14.59 -15.60 -21.27
C ALA A 255 15.04 -16.74 -22.19
N LYS A 256 14.96 -16.58 -23.52
CA LYS A 256 15.51 -17.55 -24.47
C LYS A 256 17.04 -17.49 -24.54
N ASN A 257 17.62 -16.29 -24.58
CA ASN A 257 19.07 -16.10 -24.69
C ASN A 257 19.82 -16.56 -23.43
N VAL A 258 19.26 -16.31 -22.25
CA VAL A 258 19.83 -16.71 -20.94
C VAL A 258 19.39 -18.13 -20.53
N GLY A 259 18.39 -18.72 -21.21
CA GLY A 259 17.84 -20.03 -20.85
C GLY A 259 16.96 -20.02 -19.59
N TYR A 260 16.50 -18.85 -19.13
CA TYR A 260 15.73 -18.71 -17.88
C TYR A 260 14.28 -19.24 -18.03
N THR A 261 14.13 -20.55 -17.85
CA THR A 261 12.91 -21.33 -18.12
C THR A 261 11.66 -20.82 -17.39
N GLN A 262 11.80 -20.33 -16.16
CA GLN A 262 10.66 -19.85 -15.37
C GLN A 262 10.09 -18.54 -15.92
N LEU A 263 10.95 -17.59 -16.30
CA LEU A 263 10.54 -16.36 -16.97
C LEU A 263 10.00 -16.66 -18.39
N LEU A 264 10.53 -17.68 -19.07
CA LEU A 264 9.99 -18.11 -20.35
C LEU A 264 8.53 -18.60 -20.21
N LEU A 265 8.24 -19.46 -19.22
CA LEU A 265 6.87 -19.87 -18.89
C LEU A 265 5.97 -18.68 -18.51
N GLU A 266 6.47 -17.75 -17.69
CA GLU A 266 5.77 -16.50 -17.34
C GLU A 266 5.38 -15.73 -18.62
N CYS A 267 6.29 -15.59 -19.58
CA CYS A 267 6.00 -14.97 -20.88
C CYS A 267 4.93 -15.71 -21.70
N HIS A 268 5.03 -17.04 -21.83
CA HIS A 268 4.06 -17.87 -22.57
C HIS A 268 2.67 -17.93 -21.89
N TRP A 269 2.61 -17.73 -20.57
CA TRP A 269 1.34 -17.61 -19.83
C TRP A 269 0.72 -16.21 -19.97
N LYS A 270 1.53 -15.14 -19.89
CA LYS A 270 1.07 -13.75 -20.08
C LYS A 270 0.61 -13.49 -21.53
N LYS A 271 1.24 -14.16 -22.50
CA LYS A 271 0.98 -14.04 -23.93
C LYS A 271 0.68 -15.44 -24.49
N PRO A 272 -0.61 -15.83 -24.54
CA PRO A 272 -1.04 -17.22 -24.42
C PRO A 272 -0.58 -18.07 -25.59
N ASP A 273 0.41 -18.92 -25.29
CA ASP A 273 1.15 -19.75 -26.24
C ASP A 273 1.32 -21.14 -25.60
N TRP A 274 0.17 -21.79 -25.37
CA TRP A 274 0.02 -23.02 -24.59
C TRP A 274 0.80 -24.19 -25.18
N ALA A 275 0.97 -24.24 -26.51
CA ALA A 275 1.76 -25.27 -27.18
C ALA A 275 3.25 -25.19 -26.79
N ALA A 276 3.87 -24.01 -26.92
CA ALA A 276 5.26 -23.82 -26.50
C ALA A 276 5.42 -23.95 -24.97
N MET A 277 4.41 -23.54 -24.19
CA MET A 277 4.37 -23.75 -22.74
C MET A 277 4.43 -25.24 -22.37
N LYS A 278 3.71 -26.10 -23.09
CA LYS A 278 3.76 -27.57 -22.95
C LYS A 278 5.14 -28.13 -23.31
N GLU A 279 5.74 -27.68 -24.42
CA GLU A 279 7.09 -28.10 -24.80
C GLU A 279 8.12 -27.76 -23.72
N VAL A 280 8.03 -26.57 -23.11
CA VAL A 280 8.93 -26.14 -22.04
C VAL A 280 8.80 -27.03 -20.80
N PHE A 281 7.58 -27.39 -20.39
CA PHE A 281 7.36 -28.35 -19.30
C PHE A 281 7.85 -29.78 -19.62
N GLN A 282 7.81 -30.20 -20.88
CA GLN A 282 8.31 -31.51 -21.32
C GLN A 282 9.84 -31.56 -21.40
N ARG A 283 10.50 -30.46 -21.81
CA ARG A 283 11.96 -30.39 -21.97
C ARG A 283 12.72 -30.14 -20.67
N HIS A 284 12.09 -29.56 -19.64
CA HIS A 284 12.77 -29.11 -18.42
C HIS A 284 12.09 -29.62 -17.14
N PRO A 285 12.75 -30.48 -16.34
CA PRO A 285 12.21 -30.90 -15.04
C PRO A 285 12.33 -29.76 -14.02
N LEU A 286 11.23 -29.03 -13.82
CA LEU A 286 11.22 -27.82 -12.99
C LEU A 286 10.92 -28.09 -11.51
N ALA A 287 11.47 -27.23 -10.65
CA ALA A 287 11.26 -27.27 -9.20
C ALA A 287 9.80 -27.05 -8.82
N GLN A 288 9.32 -27.81 -7.83
CA GLN A 288 7.90 -27.83 -7.45
C GLN A 288 7.51 -26.61 -6.60
N THR A 289 7.23 -25.49 -7.28
CA THR A 289 6.78 -24.24 -6.64
C THR A 289 5.32 -23.92 -6.94
N GLN A 290 4.69 -23.17 -6.03
CA GLN A 290 3.29 -22.74 -6.14
C GLN A 290 2.98 -22.00 -7.47
N HIS A 291 3.86 -21.10 -7.92
CA HIS A 291 3.66 -20.36 -9.18
C HIS A 291 3.78 -21.26 -10.41
N LEU A 292 4.73 -22.21 -10.41
CA LEU A 292 4.83 -23.19 -11.49
C LEU A 292 3.65 -24.17 -11.51
N ARG A 293 3.02 -24.45 -10.36
CA ARG A 293 1.74 -25.18 -10.32
C ARG A 293 0.56 -24.36 -10.81
N ILE A 294 0.46 -23.06 -10.51
CA ILE A 294 -0.52 -22.14 -11.14
C ILE A 294 -0.43 -22.24 -12.68
N TYR A 295 0.79 -22.27 -13.23
CA TYR A 295 1.04 -22.45 -14.65
C TYR A 295 0.64 -23.84 -15.18
N HIS A 296 0.98 -24.93 -14.49
CA HIS A 296 0.49 -26.28 -14.86
C HIS A 296 -1.04 -26.37 -14.87
N ILE A 297 -1.72 -25.94 -13.79
CA ILE A 297 -3.19 -25.98 -13.69
C ILE A 297 -3.82 -25.18 -14.85
N SER A 298 -3.23 -24.02 -15.21
CA SER A 298 -3.73 -23.22 -16.33
C SER A 298 -3.55 -23.90 -17.70
N LEU A 299 -2.47 -24.68 -17.90
CA LEU A 299 -2.26 -25.49 -19.10
C LEU A 299 -3.28 -26.63 -19.16
N ASP A 300 -3.45 -27.36 -18.05
CA ASP A 300 -4.35 -28.52 -17.97
C ASP A 300 -5.82 -28.11 -18.21
N ILE A 301 -6.24 -26.96 -17.67
CA ILE A 301 -7.56 -26.36 -17.93
C ILE A 301 -7.73 -25.99 -19.42
N MET A 302 -6.71 -25.46 -20.08
CA MET A 302 -6.79 -25.05 -21.49
C MET A 302 -6.75 -26.23 -22.47
N GLU A 303 -6.24 -27.38 -22.03
CA GLU A 303 -6.30 -28.66 -22.74
C GLU A 303 -7.49 -29.56 -22.33
N ASP A 304 -8.46 -29.02 -21.58
CA ASP A 304 -9.62 -29.73 -21.02
C ASP A 304 -9.28 -30.95 -20.12
N ARG A 305 -8.03 -31.08 -19.65
CA ARG A 305 -7.53 -32.15 -18.77
C ARG A 305 -7.85 -31.87 -17.29
N LEU A 306 -9.13 -31.71 -16.98
CA LEU A 306 -9.61 -31.25 -15.68
C LEU A 306 -9.19 -32.11 -14.46
N PRO A 307 -9.13 -33.47 -14.52
CA PRO A 307 -8.67 -34.27 -13.37
C PRO A 307 -7.20 -34.03 -12.99
N ASP A 308 -6.33 -33.77 -13.98
CA ASP A 308 -4.93 -33.39 -13.75
C ASP A 308 -4.87 -32.02 -13.05
N ALA A 309 -5.71 -31.08 -13.51
CA ALA A 309 -5.82 -29.74 -12.94
C ALA A 309 -6.23 -29.76 -11.46
N ASP A 310 -7.21 -30.60 -11.07
CA ASP A 310 -7.64 -30.75 -9.67
C ASP A 310 -6.54 -31.36 -8.79
N SER A 311 -5.83 -32.39 -9.28
CA SER A 311 -4.67 -32.97 -8.59
C SER A 311 -3.53 -31.95 -8.41
N ASN A 312 -3.27 -31.14 -9.45
CA ASN A 312 -2.30 -30.06 -9.42
C ASN A 312 -2.72 -28.91 -8.48
N PHE A 313 -4.02 -28.62 -8.38
CA PHE A 313 -4.58 -27.63 -7.45
C PHE A 313 -4.42 -28.06 -5.99
N GLN A 314 -4.73 -29.31 -5.62
CA GLN A 314 -4.52 -29.81 -4.26
C GLN A 314 -3.04 -29.69 -3.83
N GLN A 315 -2.12 -30.07 -4.72
CA GLN A 315 -0.69 -29.94 -4.49
C GLN A 315 -0.23 -28.47 -4.37
N ALA A 316 -0.78 -27.56 -5.19
CA ALA A 316 -0.49 -26.13 -5.11
C ALA A 316 -0.97 -25.50 -3.78
N CYS A 317 -2.16 -25.88 -3.32
CA CYS A 317 -2.71 -25.44 -2.03
C CYS A 317 -1.85 -25.93 -0.86
N GLN A 318 -1.38 -27.19 -0.88
CA GLN A 318 -0.48 -27.70 0.15
C GLN A 318 0.88 -26.97 0.18
N LEU A 319 1.46 -26.66 -0.99
CA LEU A 319 2.68 -25.84 -1.09
C LEU A 319 2.46 -24.40 -0.58
N ALA A 320 1.28 -23.83 -0.82
CA ALA A 320 0.90 -22.51 -0.33
C ALA A 320 0.77 -22.46 1.21
N LEU A 321 0.14 -23.48 1.81
CA LEU A 321 0.00 -23.62 3.25
C LEU A 321 1.36 -23.87 3.94
N GLN A 322 2.23 -24.69 3.34
CA GLN A 322 3.61 -24.88 3.83
C GLN A 322 4.40 -23.57 3.83
N ARG A 323 4.30 -22.77 2.77
CA ARG A 323 4.91 -21.43 2.69
C ARG A 323 4.36 -20.50 3.77
N TRP A 324 3.04 -20.44 3.94
CA TRP A 324 2.39 -19.63 4.99
C TRP A 324 2.88 -20.01 6.38
N CYS A 325 3.02 -21.31 6.68
CA CYS A 325 3.53 -21.78 7.96
C CYS A 325 5.00 -21.42 8.22
N ALA A 326 5.81 -21.23 7.18
CA ALA A 326 7.23 -20.88 7.26
C ALA A 326 7.51 -19.36 7.41
N LEU A 327 6.55 -18.49 7.07
CA LEU A 327 6.65 -17.04 7.27
C LEU A 327 6.66 -16.64 8.76
N PRO A 328 7.10 -15.41 9.11
CA PRO A 328 6.96 -14.88 10.47
C PRO A 328 5.52 -14.93 11.00
N ALA A 329 5.34 -14.94 12.33
CA ALA A 329 4.01 -15.01 12.95
C ALA A 329 3.25 -13.66 12.95
N PHE A 330 3.94 -12.55 12.68
CA PHE A 330 3.30 -11.25 12.45
C PHE A 330 2.92 -11.10 10.98
N LYS A 331 1.86 -10.35 10.71
CA LYS A 331 1.41 -10.06 9.33
C LYS A 331 2.44 -9.14 8.66
N SER A 332 2.96 -9.58 7.51
CA SER A 332 3.96 -8.89 6.69
C SER A 332 3.47 -8.72 5.24
N SER A 333 4.15 -7.91 4.45
CA SER A 333 3.91 -7.75 3.00
C SER A 333 3.87 -9.10 2.27
N THR A 334 4.73 -10.04 2.67
CA THR A 334 4.79 -11.41 2.15
C THR A 334 3.48 -12.18 2.23
N HIS A 335 2.70 -11.95 3.31
CA HIS A 335 1.40 -12.60 3.49
C HIS A 335 0.36 -12.07 2.49
N LEU A 336 0.44 -10.79 2.10
CA LEU A 336 -0.43 -10.21 1.06
C LEU A 336 -0.16 -10.84 -0.31
N THR A 337 1.11 -11.06 -0.65
CA THR A 337 1.51 -11.78 -1.87
C THR A 337 1.02 -13.23 -1.87
N LEU A 338 1.05 -13.93 -0.73
CA LEU A 338 0.44 -15.27 -0.63
C LEU A 338 -1.09 -15.23 -0.76
N LEU A 339 -1.78 -14.22 -0.21
CA LEU A 339 -3.23 -14.05 -0.37
C LEU A 339 -3.64 -13.79 -1.83
N SER A 340 -2.85 -12.99 -2.57
CA SER A 340 -3.00 -12.83 -4.03
C SER A 340 -2.90 -14.18 -4.76
N ASN A 341 -1.87 -14.98 -4.44
CA ASN A 341 -1.72 -16.32 -5.00
C ASN A 341 -2.87 -17.28 -4.62
N PHE A 342 -3.44 -17.15 -3.41
CA PHE A 342 -4.62 -17.92 -3.01
C PHE A 342 -5.88 -17.50 -3.81
N GLN A 343 -6.07 -16.21 -4.10
CA GLN A 343 -7.13 -15.78 -5.02
C GLN A 343 -6.91 -16.36 -6.44
N GLN A 344 -5.69 -16.35 -6.95
CA GLN A 344 -5.38 -16.90 -8.27
C GLN A 344 -5.62 -18.43 -8.35
N LEU A 345 -5.29 -19.17 -7.28
CA LEU A 345 -5.62 -20.60 -7.16
C LEU A 345 -7.13 -20.84 -7.08
N LEU A 346 -7.87 -20.03 -6.32
CA LEU A 346 -9.32 -20.10 -6.27
C LEU A 346 -9.92 -19.86 -7.66
N GLU A 347 -9.48 -18.83 -8.39
CA GLU A 347 -9.98 -18.52 -9.74
C GLU A 347 -9.61 -19.55 -10.80
N LEU A 348 -8.49 -20.28 -10.63
CA LEU A 348 -8.22 -21.49 -11.42
C LEU A 348 -9.26 -22.59 -11.15
N SER A 349 -9.54 -22.93 -9.88
CA SER A 349 -10.53 -23.96 -9.53
C SER A 349 -11.96 -23.59 -9.95
N GLU A 350 -12.35 -22.32 -9.75
CA GLU A 350 -13.64 -21.80 -10.24
C GLU A 350 -13.73 -21.95 -11.76
N SER A 351 -12.65 -21.60 -12.51
CA SER A 351 -12.60 -21.73 -13.97
C SER A 351 -12.75 -23.18 -14.46
N ALA A 352 -12.11 -24.14 -13.79
CA ALA A 352 -12.28 -25.57 -14.09
C ALA A 352 -13.75 -26.00 -13.91
N THR A 353 -14.41 -25.57 -12.83
CA THR A 353 -15.84 -25.86 -12.61
C THR A 353 -16.79 -25.11 -13.54
N MET A 354 -16.38 -23.95 -14.09
CA MET A 354 -17.15 -23.24 -15.11
C MET A 354 -17.08 -23.97 -16.46
N ILE A 355 -15.91 -24.45 -16.86
CA ILE A 355 -15.71 -25.19 -18.11
C ILE A 355 -16.40 -26.55 -18.06
N SER A 356 -16.30 -27.31 -16.95
CA SER A 356 -17.00 -28.61 -16.83
C SER A 356 -18.53 -28.50 -16.85
N LYS A 357 -19.09 -27.39 -16.37
CA LYS A 357 -20.54 -27.15 -16.34
C LYS A 357 -21.07 -26.45 -17.61
N LEU A 358 -20.21 -25.85 -18.42
CA LEU A 358 -20.53 -25.12 -19.66
C LEU A 358 -21.53 -25.80 -20.63
N PRO A 359 -21.52 -27.14 -20.86
CA PRO A 359 -22.55 -27.79 -21.66
C PRO A 359 -23.97 -27.58 -21.12
N ASN A 360 -24.15 -27.52 -19.79
CA ASN A 360 -25.46 -27.55 -19.12
C ASN A 360 -25.85 -26.21 -18.44
N VAL A 361 -24.95 -25.22 -18.43
CA VAL A 361 -25.15 -23.92 -17.77
C VAL A 361 -26.17 -23.03 -18.48
N GLN A 362 -27.05 -22.39 -17.73
CA GLN A 362 -28.01 -21.41 -18.26
C GLN A 362 -27.45 -19.97 -18.23
N THR A 363 -28.12 -19.05 -18.93
CA THR A 363 -27.69 -17.63 -19.03
C THR A 363 -27.67 -16.84 -17.71
N PRO A 364 -28.51 -17.09 -16.67
CA PRO A 364 -28.34 -16.41 -15.38
C PRO A 364 -27.11 -16.93 -14.61
N ASP A 365 -26.85 -18.23 -14.62
CA ASP A 365 -25.78 -18.85 -13.81
C ASP A 365 -24.40 -18.30 -14.19
N ILE A 366 -24.12 -18.20 -15.50
CA ILE A 366 -22.84 -17.68 -15.99
C ILE A 366 -22.61 -16.21 -15.59
N LYS A 367 -23.69 -15.41 -15.49
CA LYS A 367 -23.63 -14.02 -15.02
C LYS A 367 -23.31 -13.92 -13.53
N LEU A 368 -23.73 -14.88 -12.71
CA LEU A 368 -23.41 -14.90 -11.27
C LEU A 368 -21.91 -15.14 -11.03
N TRP A 369 -21.26 -15.99 -11.83
CA TRP A 369 -19.80 -16.13 -11.82
C TRP A 369 -19.10 -14.81 -12.20
N PHE A 370 -19.54 -14.18 -13.28
CA PHE A 370 -18.98 -12.89 -13.74
C PHE A 370 -19.15 -11.78 -12.70
N LEU A 371 -20.31 -11.70 -12.04
CA LEU A 371 -20.58 -10.73 -10.97
C LEU A 371 -19.65 -10.95 -9.77
N ARG A 372 -19.52 -12.20 -9.29
CA ARG A 372 -18.58 -12.57 -8.21
C ARG A 372 -17.14 -12.15 -8.53
N TRP A 373 -16.71 -12.31 -9.79
CA TRP A 373 -15.40 -11.86 -10.25
C TRP A 373 -15.29 -10.33 -10.33
N ARG A 374 -16.34 -9.61 -10.78
CA ARG A 374 -16.36 -8.12 -10.77
C ARG A 374 -16.25 -7.54 -9.35
N GLU A 375 -16.80 -8.22 -8.35
CA GLU A 375 -16.74 -7.83 -6.94
C GLU A 375 -15.40 -8.20 -6.28
N ARG A 376 -14.90 -9.43 -6.52
CA ARG A 376 -13.61 -9.91 -5.99
C ARG A 376 -12.44 -9.38 -6.84
N ILE A 377 -12.07 -8.11 -6.64
CA ILE A 377 -10.90 -7.47 -7.25
C ILE A 377 -9.87 -7.03 -6.20
N PRO A 378 -8.57 -6.93 -6.54
CA PRO A 378 -7.55 -6.37 -5.65
C PRO A 378 -7.81 -4.89 -5.28
N ASN A 379 -7.02 -4.38 -4.34
CA ASN A 379 -7.07 -2.99 -3.90
C ASN A 379 -6.33 -2.05 -4.86
N GLN A 380 -6.68 -0.77 -4.81
CA GLN A 380 -6.11 0.25 -5.72
C GLN A 380 -4.63 0.56 -5.45
N TRP A 381 -4.09 0.10 -4.32
CA TRP A 381 -2.69 0.22 -3.90
C TRP A 381 -1.92 -1.12 -4.01
N ASP A 382 -2.60 -2.22 -4.35
CA ASP A 382 -1.92 -3.51 -4.54
C ASP A 382 -1.09 -3.49 -5.84
N ASP A 383 0.01 -4.24 -5.85
CA ASP A 383 0.98 -4.21 -6.95
C ASP A 383 0.36 -4.51 -8.32
N ILE A 384 0.90 -3.86 -9.36
CA ILE A 384 0.47 -4.07 -10.75
C ILE A 384 0.67 -5.52 -11.22
N GLY A 385 1.61 -6.27 -10.63
CA GLY A 385 1.78 -7.71 -10.86
C GLY A 385 0.52 -8.51 -10.53
N ASN A 386 -0.01 -8.33 -9.31
CA ASN A 386 -1.25 -8.98 -8.85
C ASN A 386 -2.45 -8.65 -9.76
N TRP A 387 -2.59 -7.36 -10.13
CA TRP A 387 -3.60 -6.91 -11.08
C TRP A 387 -3.45 -7.55 -12.46
N ASN A 388 -2.21 -7.66 -12.95
CA ASN A 388 -1.86 -8.26 -14.23
C ASN A 388 -2.12 -9.78 -14.23
N ASP A 389 -1.80 -10.51 -13.15
CA ASP A 389 -2.07 -11.95 -13.04
C ASP A 389 -3.57 -12.25 -13.14
N ILE A 390 -4.35 -11.68 -12.23
CA ILE A 390 -5.79 -11.95 -12.11
C ILE A 390 -6.52 -11.53 -13.39
N LEU A 391 -6.25 -10.32 -13.91
CA LEU A 391 -6.96 -9.83 -15.10
C LEU A 391 -6.50 -10.52 -16.40
N THR A 392 -5.25 -10.98 -16.50
CA THR A 392 -4.82 -11.82 -17.63
C THR A 392 -5.48 -13.20 -17.60
N TRP A 393 -5.54 -13.87 -16.44
CA TRP A 393 -6.20 -15.17 -16.34
C TRP A 393 -7.68 -15.11 -16.74
N ARG A 394 -8.40 -14.11 -16.22
CA ARG A 394 -9.81 -13.85 -16.59
C ARG A 394 -9.97 -13.61 -18.08
N HIS A 395 -9.09 -12.82 -18.69
CA HIS A 395 -9.12 -12.56 -20.13
C HIS A 395 -8.96 -13.84 -20.96
N HIS A 396 -8.04 -14.73 -20.58
CA HIS A 396 -7.86 -16.03 -21.24
C HIS A 396 -9.11 -16.90 -21.14
N ILE A 397 -9.69 -17.01 -19.94
CA ILE A 397 -10.91 -17.79 -19.71
C ILE A 397 -12.11 -17.21 -20.48
N PHE A 398 -12.29 -15.89 -20.51
CA PHE A 398 -13.36 -15.27 -21.31
C PHE A 398 -13.21 -15.52 -22.81
N ARG A 399 -11.97 -15.53 -23.35
CA ARG A 399 -11.72 -15.93 -24.76
C ARG A 399 -11.97 -17.42 -24.99
N ARG A 400 -11.57 -18.30 -24.05
CA ARG A 400 -11.83 -19.75 -24.11
C ARG A 400 -13.34 -20.04 -24.12
N LEU A 401 -14.07 -19.45 -23.17
CA LEU A 401 -15.54 -19.53 -23.10
C LEU A 401 -16.19 -19.05 -24.39
N HIS A 402 -15.76 -17.89 -24.93
CA HIS A 402 -16.27 -17.43 -26.23
C HIS A 402 -16.01 -18.46 -27.35
N SER A 403 -14.80 -19.03 -27.43
CA SER A 403 -14.47 -20.02 -28.47
C SER A 403 -15.30 -21.31 -28.39
N GLN A 404 -15.65 -21.76 -27.17
CA GLN A 404 -16.48 -22.96 -26.95
C GLN A 404 -17.99 -22.68 -27.10
N LEU A 405 -18.45 -21.46 -26.81
CA LEU A 405 -19.86 -21.08 -26.92
C LEU A 405 -20.27 -20.71 -28.35
N SER A 406 -19.37 -20.10 -29.13
CA SER A 406 -19.63 -19.69 -30.51
C SER A 406 -19.79 -20.84 -31.52
N THR A 407 -19.41 -22.07 -31.15
CA THR A 407 -19.62 -23.29 -31.97
C THR A 407 -20.96 -23.98 -31.70
N THR A 408 -21.73 -23.53 -30.71
CA THR A 408 -22.99 -24.14 -30.26
C THR A 408 -24.21 -23.35 -30.78
N PRO A 409 -25.39 -23.96 -31.03
CA PRO A 409 -26.60 -23.29 -31.52
C PRO A 409 -27.01 -21.96 -30.83
N LYS A 410 -27.80 -21.17 -31.59
CA LYS A 410 -28.09 -19.73 -31.43
C LYS A 410 -28.29 -19.21 -30.00
N GLU A 411 -28.89 -19.96 -29.09
CA GLU A 411 -29.10 -19.53 -27.70
C GLU A 411 -27.77 -19.29 -26.94
N LYS A 412 -26.73 -20.10 -27.21
CA LYS A 412 -25.41 -19.94 -26.58
C LYS A 412 -24.59 -18.79 -27.19
N GLN A 413 -24.98 -18.27 -28.35
CA GLN A 413 -24.35 -17.10 -28.96
C GLN A 413 -24.50 -15.84 -28.08
N LEU A 414 -25.59 -15.73 -27.30
CA LEU A 414 -25.76 -14.68 -26.31
C LEU A 414 -24.83 -14.83 -25.09
N MET A 415 -24.52 -16.06 -24.69
CA MET A 415 -23.49 -16.31 -23.66
C MET A 415 -22.09 -15.95 -24.19
N ALA A 416 -21.82 -16.26 -25.46
CA ALA A 416 -20.56 -15.95 -26.12
C ALA A 416 -20.29 -14.43 -26.22
N THR A 417 -21.31 -13.60 -26.40
CA THR A 417 -21.16 -12.13 -26.38
C THR A 417 -21.02 -11.58 -24.97
N TYR A 418 -21.71 -12.13 -23.96
CA TYR A 418 -21.46 -11.75 -22.56
C TYR A 418 -20.01 -12.05 -22.13
N ALA A 419 -19.44 -13.20 -22.51
CA ALA A 419 -18.05 -13.53 -22.22
C ALA A 419 -17.06 -12.51 -22.81
N LEU A 420 -17.23 -12.12 -24.09
CA LEU A 420 -16.42 -11.04 -24.69
C LEU A 420 -16.62 -9.70 -23.96
N ASN A 421 -17.83 -9.40 -23.48
CA ASN A 421 -18.09 -8.14 -22.78
C ASN A 421 -17.33 -8.07 -21.44
N GLU A 422 -17.22 -9.18 -20.71
CA GLU A 422 -16.37 -9.28 -19.53
C GLU A 422 -14.87 -9.22 -19.87
N ALA A 423 -14.45 -9.72 -21.03
CA ALA A 423 -13.08 -9.53 -21.52
C ALA A 423 -12.76 -8.04 -21.78
N VAL A 424 -13.68 -7.29 -22.39
CA VAL A 424 -13.53 -5.82 -22.58
C VAL A 424 -13.58 -5.08 -21.24
N TRP A 425 -14.46 -5.46 -20.31
CA TRP A 425 -14.49 -4.90 -18.95
C TRP A 425 -13.15 -5.11 -18.22
N THR A 426 -12.60 -6.31 -18.32
CA THR A 426 -11.33 -6.73 -17.70
C THR A 426 -10.15 -5.88 -18.22
N LEU A 427 -10.03 -5.74 -19.54
CA LEU A 427 -8.99 -4.91 -20.17
C LEU A 427 -9.16 -3.41 -19.86
N ASN A 428 -10.40 -2.91 -19.85
CA ASN A 428 -10.70 -1.54 -19.42
C ASN A 428 -10.32 -1.30 -17.96
N LYS A 429 -10.57 -2.28 -17.09
CA LYS A 429 -10.26 -2.19 -15.65
C LYS A 429 -8.75 -2.19 -15.41
N PHE A 430 -8.02 -3.04 -16.12
CA PHE A 430 -6.54 -3.05 -16.08
C PHE A 430 -5.98 -1.72 -16.60
N SER A 431 -6.50 -1.23 -17.73
CA SER A 431 -6.12 0.08 -18.32
C SER A 431 -6.34 1.24 -17.34
N GLN A 432 -7.45 1.26 -16.62
CA GLN A 432 -7.76 2.28 -15.60
C GLN A 432 -6.72 2.31 -14.47
N ILE A 433 -6.20 1.15 -14.06
CA ILE A 433 -5.27 1.06 -12.92
C ILE A 433 -3.83 1.23 -13.36
N ALA A 434 -3.42 0.68 -14.50
CA ALA A 434 -2.15 1.04 -15.13
C ALA A 434 -2.04 2.56 -15.33
N ARG A 435 -3.12 3.24 -15.78
CA ARG A 435 -3.17 4.70 -15.92
C ARG A 435 -3.14 5.45 -14.57
N LYS A 436 -3.66 4.87 -13.48
CA LYS A 436 -3.50 5.44 -12.12
C LYS A 436 -2.08 5.32 -11.61
N ASN A 437 -1.42 4.19 -11.88
CA ASN A 437 -0.06 3.88 -11.44
C ASN A 437 0.99 4.42 -12.44
N HIS A 438 0.64 5.42 -13.26
CA HIS A 438 1.51 6.08 -14.26
C HIS A 438 2.15 5.16 -15.33
N LEU A 439 1.68 3.92 -15.46
CA LEU A 439 2.11 2.93 -16.46
C LEU A 439 1.41 3.17 -17.80
N HIS A 440 1.77 4.29 -18.43
CA HIS A 440 1.05 4.84 -19.58
C HIS A 440 1.07 3.94 -20.83
N GLN A 441 2.20 3.31 -21.18
CA GLN A 441 2.26 2.41 -22.33
C GLN A 441 1.45 1.12 -22.10
N LEU A 442 1.52 0.55 -20.90
CA LEU A 442 0.73 -0.62 -20.51
C LEU A 442 -0.79 -0.33 -20.59
N ALA A 443 -1.22 0.84 -20.12
CA ALA A 443 -2.61 1.29 -20.25
C ALA A 443 -3.04 1.40 -21.73
N TYR A 444 -2.20 1.95 -22.60
CA TYR A 444 -2.50 2.09 -24.03
C TYR A 444 -2.60 0.74 -24.74
N ASN A 445 -1.65 -0.17 -24.50
CA ASN A 445 -1.63 -1.51 -25.09
C ASN A 445 -2.91 -2.29 -24.75
N ASN A 446 -3.39 -2.20 -23.50
CA ASN A 446 -4.64 -2.85 -23.08
C ASN A 446 -5.89 -2.21 -23.71
N LEU A 447 -5.92 -0.87 -23.87
CA LEU A 447 -6.99 -0.19 -24.60
C LEU A 447 -7.03 -0.55 -26.09
N GLN A 448 -5.87 -0.83 -26.71
CA GLN A 448 -5.82 -1.34 -28.10
C GLN A 448 -6.36 -2.76 -28.22
N GLU A 449 -6.05 -3.67 -27.29
CA GLU A 449 -6.61 -5.02 -27.31
C GLU A 449 -8.12 -5.00 -27.00
N ALA A 450 -8.57 -4.14 -26.09
CA ALA A 450 -9.99 -3.82 -25.89
C ALA A 450 -10.64 -3.17 -27.14
N GLY A 451 -9.83 -2.66 -28.06
CA GLY A 451 -10.18 -2.38 -29.46
C GLY A 451 -10.59 -3.65 -30.19
N ARG A 452 -9.60 -4.51 -30.45
CA ARG A 452 -9.73 -5.75 -31.24
C ARG A 452 -10.81 -6.71 -30.74
N VAL A 453 -10.97 -6.84 -29.43
CA VAL A 453 -12.00 -7.70 -28.81
C VAL A 453 -13.42 -7.15 -29.05
N LEU A 454 -13.59 -5.83 -29.10
CA LEU A 454 -14.88 -5.22 -29.46
C LEU A 454 -15.17 -5.35 -30.97
N ASP A 455 -14.15 -5.35 -31.81
CA ASP A 455 -14.30 -5.55 -33.27
C ASP A 455 -14.86 -6.95 -33.61
N GLN A 456 -14.75 -7.92 -32.69
CA GLN A 456 -15.31 -9.28 -32.80
C GLN A 456 -16.78 -9.38 -32.35
N MET A 457 -17.35 -8.32 -31.75
CA MET A 457 -18.75 -8.32 -31.32
C MET A 457 -19.71 -7.94 -32.46
N PRO A 458 -20.91 -8.56 -32.54
CA PRO A 458 -21.94 -8.19 -33.53
C PRO A 458 -22.51 -6.78 -33.27
N THR A 459 -22.37 -6.24 -32.06
CA THR A 459 -22.86 -4.89 -31.70
C THR A 459 -21.77 -4.16 -30.93
N ARG A 460 -21.25 -3.06 -31.51
CA ARG A 460 -20.19 -2.24 -30.90
C ARG A 460 -20.70 -1.30 -29.80
N GLU A 461 -22.02 -1.21 -29.61
CA GLU A 461 -22.68 -0.21 -28.75
C GLU A 461 -22.90 -0.77 -27.32
N THR A 462 -21.82 -1.15 -26.64
CA THR A 462 -21.83 -1.63 -25.24
C THR A 462 -21.42 -0.52 -24.25
N PRO A 463 -21.89 -0.56 -22.98
CA PRO A 463 -21.42 0.37 -21.95
C PRO A 463 -19.93 0.19 -21.62
N GLU A 464 -19.37 -1.00 -21.88
CA GLU A 464 -17.94 -1.27 -21.86
C GLU A 464 -17.17 -0.55 -22.99
N ASN A 465 -17.72 -0.40 -24.21
CA ASN A 465 -17.13 0.46 -25.24
C ASN A 465 -17.12 1.93 -24.81
N PHE A 466 -18.23 2.43 -24.26
CA PHE A 466 -18.26 3.79 -23.70
C PHE A 466 -17.17 3.98 -22.63
N SER A 467 -17.04 3.02 -21.70
CA SER A 467 -16.02 3.02 -20.65
C SER A 467 -14.60 3.03 -21.22
N ARG A 468 -14.33 2.24 -22.26
CA ARG A 468 -13.05 2.23 -23.00
C ARG A 468 -12.72 3.60 -23.58
N ASN A 469 -13.69 4.23 -24.25
CA ASN A 469 -13.48 5.52 -24.91
C ASN A 469 -13.26 6.64 -23.88
N VAL A 470 -14.00 6.62 -22.77
CA VAL A 470 -13.79 7.51 -21.61
C VAL A 470 -12.39 7.33 -20.99
N GLU A 471 -11.88 6.11 -20.88
CA GLU A 471 -10.53 5.87 -20.35
C GLU A 471 -9.42 6.25 -21.34
N LYS A 472 -9.63 6.05 -22.65
CA LYS A 472 -8.78 6.55 -23.75
C LYS A 472 -8.65 8.07 -23.73
N LEU A 473 -9.74 8.80 -23.49
CA LEU A 473 -9.71 10.27 -23.36
C LEU A 473 -8.93 10.74 -22.12
N LYS A 474 -9.05 10.04 -20.98
CA LYS A 474 -8.23 10.31 -19.77
C LYS A 474 -6.74 10.00 -20.00
N TRP A 475 -6.44 9.00 -20.83
CA TRP A 475 -5.07 8.67 -21.23
C TRP A 475 -4.46 9.81 -22.05
N TYR A 476 -5.15 10.31 -23.09
CA TYR A 476 -4.72 11.48 -23.86
C TYR A 476 -4.50 12.72 -22.98
N TYR A 477 -5.43 12.98 -22.04
CA TYR A 477 -5.30 14.09 -21.09
C TYR A 477 -4.00 14.02 -20.26
N GLN A 478 -3.61 12.82 -19.81
CA GLN A 478 -2.33 12.61 -19.11
C GLN A 478 -1.12 12.71 -20.04
N GLN A 479 -1.17 12.15 -21.26
CA GLN A 479 -0.01 12.17 -22.16
C GLN A 479 0.33 13.58 -22.67
N GLY A 480 -0.66 14.48 -22.76
CA GLY A 480 -0.40 15.86 -23.18
C GLY A 480 0.52 16.66 -22.26
N TRP A 481 0.65 16.27 -20.99
CA TRP A 481 1.64 16.85 -20.06
C TRP A 481 3.10 16.57 -20.48
N TYR A 482 3.34 15.49 -21.23
CA TYR A 482 4.64 15.19 -21.85
C TYR A 482 4.74 15.78 -23.27
N HIS A 483 3.65 15.78 -24.04
CA HIS A 483 3.65 16.32 -25.40
C HIS A 483 2.26 16.83 -25.83
N SER A 484 2.10 18.15 -25.93
CA SER A 484 0.82 18.86 -26.16
C SER A 484 -0.07 18.26 -27.26
N LYS A 485 0.51 17.76 -28.37
CA LYS A 485 -0.24 17.13 -29.49
C LYS A 485 -1.20 16.03 -29.05
N TRP A 486 -0.94 15.34 -27.93
CA TRP A 486 -1.86 14.32 -27.40
C TRP A 486 -3.20 14.90 -26.95
N TRP A 487 -3.25 16.16 -26.50
CA TRP A 487 -4.51 16.85 -26.22
C TRP A 487 -5.30 17.07 -27.52
N ASP A 488 -4.64 17.51 -28.59
CA ASP A 488 -5.29 17.74 -29.90
C ASP A 488 -5.84 16.44 -30.50
N LEU A 489 -5.10 15.33 -30.41
CA LEU A 489 -5.61 14.00 -30.78
C LEU A 489 -6.82 13.61 -29.91
N GLY A 490 -6.79 13.89 -28.60
CA GLY A 490 -7.94 13.70 -27.72
C GLY A 490 -9.16 14.53 -28.11
N LEU A 491 -8.95 15.78 -28.55
CA LEU A 491 -10.02 16.66 -29.05
C LEU A 491 -10.62 16.16 -30.37
N GLN A 492 -9.79 15.65 -31.29
CA GLN A 492 -10.26 15.00 -32.52
C GLN A 492 -11.09 13.74 -32.23
N GLU A 493 -10.69 12.92 -31.27
CA GLU A 493 -11.45 11.73 -30.86
C GLU A 493 -12.79 12.12 -30.19
N CYS A 494 -12.80 13.14 -29.32
CA CYS A 494 -14.04 13.75 -28.81
C CYS A 494 -14.95 14.26 -29.94
N ALA A 495 -14.38 14.91 -30.97
CA ALA A 495 -15.14 15.41 -32.11
C ALA A 495 -15.79 14.26 -32.90
N LYS A 496 -15.05 13.20 -33.24
CA LYS A 496 -15.57 12.01 -33.95
C LYS A 496 -16.73 11.34 -33.19
N LEU A 497 -16.61 11.23 -31.87
CA LEU A 497 -17.64 10.64 -31.00
C LEU A 497 -18.94 11.49 -30.96
N LEU A 498 -18.84 12.81 -31.05
CA LEU A 498 -19.98 13.73 -31.00
C LEU A 498 -20.58 14.07 -32.38
N GLN A 499 -19.77 14.07 -33.44
CA GLN A 499 -20.19 14.42 -34.80
C GLN A 499 -20.94 13.29 -35.52
N THR A 500 -20.73 12.03 -35.13
CA THR A 500 -21.45 10.90 -35.73
C THR A 500 -22.89 10.87 -35.20
N LYS A 501 -23.84 11.53 -35.89
CA LYS A 501 -25.25 11.66 -35.46
C LYS A 501 -25.86 10.35 -34.94
N GLU A 502 -25.73 9.26 -35.71
CA GLU A 502 -26.23 7.92 -35.36
C GLU A 502 -25.72 7.36 -34.02
N LYS A 503 -24.56 7.82 -33.55
CA LYS A 503 -23.98 7.44 -32.25
C LYS A 503 -24.31 8.47 -31.18
N ALA A 504 -24.32 9.75 -31.55
CA ALA A 504 -24.72 10.85 -30.69
C ALA A 504 -26.13 10.63 -30.15
N ASP A 505 -27.10 10.24 -30.98
CA ASP A 505 -28.50 10.09 -30.53
C ASP A 505 -28.74 8.84 -29.67
N LYS A 506 -27.87 7.82 -29.79
CA LYS A 506 -27.91 6.60 -28.96
C LYS A 506 -27.22 6.71 -27.61
N PHE A 507 -26.29 7.65 -27.42
CA PHE A 507 -25.66 7.84 -26.11
C PHE A 507 -26.69 8.34 -25.08
N GLN A 508 -26.67 7.75 -23.88
CA GLN A 508 -27.41 8.29 -22.75
C GLN A 508 -26.93 9.72 -22.45
N TRP A 509 -27.81 10.60 -21.95
CA TRP A 509 -27.43 11.97 -21.60
C TRP A 509 -26.24 12.02 -20.61
N SER A 510 -26.20 11.08 -19.68
CA SER A 510 -25.09 10.87 -18.73
C SER A 510 -23.73 10.68 -19.43
N GLN A 511 -23.74 9.89 -20.51
CA GLN A 511 -22.58 9.60 -21.35
C GLN A 511 -22.17 10.82 -22.19
N LYS A 512 -23.14 11.60 -22.68
CA LYS A 512 -22.89 12.89 -23.35
C LYS A 512 -22.21 13.89 -22.42
N VAL A 513 -22.71 14.04 -21.19
CA VAL A 513 -22.13 14.91 -20.15
C VAL A 513 -20.69 14.50 -19.81
N ASP A 514 -20.42 13.20 -19.65
CA ASP A 514 -19.08 12.67 -19.39
C ASP A 514 -18.08 12.99 -20.51
N ILE A 515 -18.49 12.87 -21.79
CA ILE A 515 -17.67 13.19 -22.96
C ILE A 515 -17.45 14.70 -23.08
N LEU A 516 -18.49 15.52 -22.95
CA LEU A 516 -18.39 16.98 -23.04
C LEU A 516 -17.50 17.56 -21.93
N ARG A 517 -17.57 17.02 -20.70
CA ARG A 517 -16.64 17.37 -19.62
C ARG A 517 -15.19 17.01 -19.99
N LEU A 518 -14.94 15.83 -20.56
CA LEU A 518 -13.59 15.41 -20.96
C LEU A 518 -13.05 16.29 -22.11
N LYS A 519 -13.90 16.69 -23.05
CA LYS A 519 -13.57 17.71 -24.07
C LYS A 519 -13.16 19.03 -23.41
N GLY A 520 -13.92 19.53 -22.43
CA GLY A 520 -13.57 20.75 -21.69
C GLY A 520 -12.28 20.65 -20.88
N GLN A 521 -11.96 19.48 -20.32
CA GLN A 521 -10.68 19.23 -19.64
C GLN A 521 -9.49 19.27 -20.61
N LEU A 522 -9.64 18.71 -21.80
CA LEU A 522 -8.64 18.75 -22.87
C LEU A 522 -8.47 20.17 -23.42
N MET A 523 -9.55 20.89 -23.72
CA MET A 523 -9.51 22.28 -24.20
C MET A 523 -8.85 23.22 -23.19
N ALA A 524 -9.17 23.06 -21.89
CA ALA A 524 -8.55 23.83 -20.82
C ALA A 524 -7.04 23.53 -20.67
N ALA A 525 -6.61 22.30 -20.94
CA ALA A 525 -5.20 21.92 -20.93
C ALA A 525 -4.43 22.48 -22.15
N SER A 526 -5.02 22.44 -23.34
CA SER A 526 -4.52 23.13 -24.55
C SER A 526 -4.57 24.66 -24.49
N GLY A 527 -5.00 25.26 -23.36
CA GLY A 527 -5.09 26.72 -23.18
C GLY A 527 -6.29 27.41 -23.85
N LYS A 528 -7.19 26.66 -24.50
CA LYS A 528 -8.40 27.18 -25.16
C LYS A 528 -9.53 27.37 -24.13
N LEU A 529 -9.38 28.36 -23.24
CA LEU A 529 -10.23 28.52 -22.06
C LEU A 529 -11.69 28.88 -22.38
N GLU A 530 -11.93 29.65 -23.44
CA GLU A 530 -13.28 30.04 -23.89
C GLU A 530 -14.04 28.85 -24.51
N GLU A 531 -13.43 28.13 -25.46
CA GLU A 531 -13.97 26.88 -26.01
C GLU A 531 -14.23 25.84 -24.89
N ALA A 532 -13.36 25.79 -23.88
CA ALA A 532 -13.55 24.95 -22.71
C ALA A 532 -14.80 25.37 -21.91
N ASN A 533 -14.98 26.67 -21.65
CA ASN A 533 -16.15 27.21 -20.96
C ASN A 533 -17.46 26.85 -21.69
N GLU A 534 -17.53 27.08 -23.01
CA GLU A 534 -18.67 26.65 -23.82
C GLU A 534 -18.95 25.15 -23.69
N SER A 535 -17.90 24.31 -23.69
CA SER A 535 -18.06 22.85 -23.65
C SER A 535 -18.62 22.37 -22.31
N TYR A 536 -18.29 23.05 -21.20
CA TYR A 536 -18.88 22.80 -19.89
C TYR A 536 -20.32 23.34 -19.81
N GLN A 537 -20.60 24.54 -20.35
CA GLN A 537 -21.97 25.06 -20.47
C GLN A 537 -22.86 24.10 -21.25
N LYS A 538 -22.40 23.60 -22.41
CA LYS A 538 -23.12 22.62 -23.24
C LYS A 538 -23.33 21.28 -22.52
N ALA A 539 -22.39 20.87 -21.66
CA ALA A 539 -22.56 19.70 -20.78
C ALA A 539 -23.64 19.94 -19.71
N VAL A 540 -23.66 21.12 -19.08
CA VAL A 540 -24.68 21.46 -18.06
C VAL A 540 -26.06 21.64 -18.71
N GLN A 541 -26.16 22.27 -19.88
CA GLN A 541 -27.41 22.37 -20.63
C GLN A 541 -27.99 20.98 -20.93
N THR A 542 -27.16 20.02 -21.40
CA THR A 542 -27.59 18.63 -21.66
C THR A 542 -28.19 17.95 -20.41
N TYR A 543 -27.76 18.32 -19.21
CA TYR A 543 -28.36 17.85 -17.95
C TYR A 543 -29.65 18.59 -17.60
N VAL A 544 -29.68 19.92 -17.78
CA VAL A 544 -30.87 20.75 -17.56
C VAL A 544 -32.01 20.35 -18.51
N ASP A 545 -31.73 20.09 -19.78
CA ASP A 545 -32.71 19.65 -20.78
C ASP A 545 -33.38 18.33 -20.35
N HIS A 546 -32.60 17.39 -19.80
CA HIS A 546 -33.13 16.12 -19.28
C HIS A 546 -33.97 16.32 -18.02
N LEU A 547 -33.60 17.24 -17.11
CA LEU A 547 -34.42 17.56 -15.92
C LEU A 547 -35.79 18.15 -16.28
N HIS A 548 -35.93 18.79 -17.44
CA HIS A 548 -37.20 19.33 -17.93
C HIS A 548 -38.07 18.29 -18.66
N GLN A 549 -37.61 17.04 -18.84
CA GLN A 549 -38.42 15.99 -19.46
C GLN A 549 -39.39 15.36 -18.42
N PRO A 550 -40.72 15.38 -18.66
CA PRO A 550 -41.75 15.08 -17.66
C PRO A 550 -41.88 13.60 -17.24
N GLN A 551 -40.95 12.73 -17.68
CA GLN A 551 -40.84 11.33 -17.27
C GLN A 551 -39.47 10.97 -16.68
N SER A 552 -38.61 11.97 -16.42
CA SER A 552 -37.26 11.73 -15.87
C SER A 552 -37.31 11.23 -14.42
N GLN A 553 -37.02 9.94 -14.22
CA GLN A 553 -36.74 9.39 -12.89
C GLN A 553 -35.50 10.07 -12.29
N GLN A 554 -35.42 10.14 -10.96
CA GLN A 554 -34.24 10.71 -10.28
C GLN A 554 -32.95 10.01 -10.77
N PRO A 555 -31.89 10.76 -11.10
CA PRO A 555 -30.67 10.19 -11.65
C PRO A 555 -30.04 9.20 -10.66
N GLN A 556 -29.78 7.98 -11.14
CA GLN A 556 -29.12 6.95 -10.35
C GLN A 556 -27.79 7.46 -9.77
N SER A 557 -27.40 6.93 -8.60
CA SER A 557 -26.27 7.43 -7.81
C SER A 557 -24.95 7.58 -8.59
N ALA A 558 -24.71 6.73 -9.59
CA ALA A 558 -23.56 6.79 -10.50
C ALA A 558 -23.62 7.98 -11.48
N VAL A 559 -24.82 8.31 -11.99
CA VAL A 559 -25.04 9.36 -12.99
C VAL A 559 -24.88 10.75 -12.37
N GLN A 560 -25.40 10.97 -11.17
CA GLN A 560 -25.19 12.23 -10.45
C GLN A 560 -23.69 12.53 -10.24
N GLN A 561 -22.85 11.49 -10.08
CA GLN A 561 -21.40 11.71 -9.97
C GLN A 561 -20.78 12.31 -11.24
N ALA A 562 -21.28 11.98 -12.43
CA ALA A 562 -20.74 12.52 -13.69
C ALA A 562 -20.98 14.03 -13.77
N VAL A 563 -22.20 14.45 -13.42
CA VAL A 563 -22.65 15.86 -13.32
C VAL A 563 -21.85 16.63 -12.27
N ASN A 564 -21.72 16.09 -11.05
CA ASN A 564 -20.95 16.73 -9.98
C ASN A 564 -19.48 16.96 -10.37
N LYS A 565 -18.87 15.98 -11.07
CA LYS A 565 -17.52 16.12 -11.62
C LYS A 565 -17.46 17.24 -12.68
N THR A 566 -18.48 17.38 -13.51
CA THR A 566 -18.58 18.48 -14.48
C THR A 566 -18.59 19.83 -13.78
N PHE A 567 -19.45 20.02 -12.77
CA PHE A 567 -19.46 21.24 -11.97
C PHE A 567 -18.13 21.53 -11.24
N PHE A 568 -17.48 20.52 -10.66
CA PHE A 568 -16.15 20.69 -10.04
C PHE A 568 -15.08 21.16 -11.04
N HIS A 569 -15.03 20.55 -12.22
CA HIS A 569 -14.04 20.87 -13.24
C HIS A 569 -14.32 22.20 -13.96
N TRP A 570 -15.60 22.57 -14.11
CA TRP A 570 -16.01 23.88 -14.63
C TRP A 570 -15.74 24.99 -13.61
N GLY A 571 -16.09 24.79 -12.34
CA GLY A 571 -15.75 25.71 -11.25
C GLY A 571 -14.24 25.95 -11.14
N ARG A 572 -13.42 24.90 -11.31
CA ARG A 572 -11.94 25.05 -11.37
C ARG A 572 -11.45 25.79 -12.62
N LEU A 573 -12.11 25.69 -13.77
CA LEU A 573 -11.78 26.51 -14.94
C LEU A 573 -12.05 27.99 -14.65
N LEU A 574 -13.22 28.30 -14.11
CA LEU A 574 -13.65 29.66 -13.79
C LEU A 574 -12.81 30.29 -12.67
N ASP A 575 -12.45 29.52 -11.64
CA ASP A 575 -11.53 29.93 -10.58
C ASP A 575 -10.10 30.20 -11.12
N ASN A 576 -9.61 29.37 -12.05
CA ASN A 576 -8.35 29.64 -12.75
C ASN A 576 -8.42 30.88 -13.66
N LEU A 577 -9.59 31.22 -14.20
CA LEU A 577 -9.81 32.44 -15.01
C LEU A 577 -9.84 33.68 -14.12
N PHE A 578 -10.60 33.65 -13.02
CA PHE A 578 -10.68 34.71 -12.00
C PHE A 578 -9.31 35.03 -11.38
N GLN A 579 -8.45 34.03 -11.17
CA GLN A 579 -7.05 34.23 -10.75
C GLN A 579 -6.13 34.85 -11.82
N ARG A 580 -6.55 34.87 -13.09
CA ARG A 580 -5.75 35.31 -14.24
C ARG A 580 -6.21 36.63 -14.84
N SER A 581 -7.47 37.03 -14.68
CA SER A 581 -7.92 38.33 -15.16
C SER A 581 -7.34 39.46 -14.30
N ALA A 582 -6.70 40.43 -14.95
CA ALA A 582 -5.99 41.53 -14.28
C ALA A 582 -6.89 42.43 -13.43
N PHE A 583 -8.22 42.36 -13.65
CA PHE A 583 -9.24 43.10 -12.92
C PHE A 583 -10.17 42.22 -12.04
N GLN A 584 -9.91 40.91 -11.94
CA GLN A 584 -10.70 39.95 -11.14
C GLN A 584 -12.22 40.03 -11.41
N ASP A 585 -12.62 39.73 -12.65
CA ASP A 585 -14.01 39.85 -13.12
C ASP A 585 -15.00 39.09 -12.22
N LEU A 586 -15.76 39.85 -11.42
CA LEU A 586 -16.59 39.33 -10.33
C LEU A 586 -17.55 38.22 -10.78
N SER A 587 -18.16 38.40 -11.95
CA SER A 587 -19.08 37.45 -12.59
C SER A 587 -18.47 36.08 -12.92
N THR A 588 -17.16 36.02 -13.18
CA THR A 588 -16.45 34.74 -13.36
C THR A 588 -16.26 34.02 -12.03
N GLY A 589 -16.01 34.76 -10.95
CA GLY A 589 -15.96 34.24 -9.59
C GLY A 589 -17.33 33.78 -9.08
N GLU A 590 -18.38 34.57 -9.31
CA GLU A 590 -19.78 34.23 -8.97
C GLU A 590 -20.22 32.95 -9.67
N SER A 591 -19.84 32.79 -10.95
CA SER A 591 -20.04 31.57 -11.72
C SER A 591 -19.24 30.39 -11.15
N ALA A 592 -17.97 30.60 -10.74
CA ALA A 592 -17.15 29.58 -10.11
C ALA A 592 -17.74 29.08 -8.77
N VAL A 593 -18.17 30.02 -7.92
CA VAL A 593 -18.86 29.73 -6.66
C VAL A 593 -20.16 28.98 -6.93
N SER A 594 -20.99 29.43 -7.86
CA SER A 594 -22.23 28.74 -8.25
C SER A 594 -21.98 27.29 -8.70
N CYS A 595 -20.91 27.04 -9.46
CA CYS A 595 -20.50 25.68 -9.83
C CYS A 595 -20.06 24.84 -8.62
N TYR A 596 -19.27 25.41 -7.71
CA TYR A 596 -18.85 24.72 -6.48
C TYR A 596 -20.02 24.44 -5.53
N LEU A 597 -21.01 25.33 -5.43
CA LEU A 597 -22.25 25.12 -4.69
C LEU A 597 -23.08 23.98 -5.30
N ALA A 598 -23.28 23.98 -6.62
CA ALA A 598 -23.98 22.91 -7.34
C ALA A 598 -23.28 21.54 -7.24
N CYS A 599 -21.96 21.52 -7.03
CA CYS A 599 -21.20 20.30 -6.75
C CYS A 599 -21.44 19.76 -5.32
N LEU A 600 -21.69 20.65 -4.34
CA LEU A 600 -21.85 20.32 -2.91
C LEU A 600 -23.31 20.12 -2.47
N SER A 601 -24.29 20.65 -3.21
CA SER A 601 -25.74 20.53 -2.90
C SER A 601 -26.30 19.13 -3.14
N SER A 602 -25.63 18.29 -3.95
CA SER A 602 -26.08 16.92 -4.17
C SER A 602 -25.91 16.08 -2.90
N ARG A 603 -26.94 15.29 -2.55
CA ARG A 603 -26.94 14.44 -1.34
C ARG A 603 -25.91 13.29 -1.33
N ILE A 604 -25.15 13.12 -2.41
CA ILE A 604 -24.11 12.09 -2.56
C ILE A 604 -22.75 12.81 -2.61
N PRO A 605 -21.82 12.59 -1.66
CA PRO A 605 -20.46 13.14 -1.70
C PRO A 605 -19.61 12.45 -2.79
N ALA A 606 -19.98 12.68 -4.05
CA ALA A 606 -19.62 11.85 -5.21
C ALA A 606 -18.22 12.11 -5.79
N ILE A 607 -17.24 12.44 -4.95
CA ILE A 607 -15.90 12.86 -5.38
C ILE A 607 -14.81 12.03 -4.69
N SER A 608 -14.75 10.74 -5.03
CA SER A 608 -13.74 9.75 -4.58
C SER A 608 -12.25 10.15 -4.82
N TYR A 609 -11.97 11.31 -5.41
CA TYR A 609 -10.63 11.82 -5.70
C TYR A 609 -10.36 13.24 -5.17
N VAL A 610 -11.39 13.97 -4.70
CA VAL A 610 -11.26 15.29 -4.07
C VAL A 610 -12.19 15.34 -2.87
N SER A 611 -11.61 15.30 -1.68
CA SER A 611 -12.34 15.56 -0.42
C SER A 611 -13.14 16.87 -0.56
N PRO A 612 -14.47 16.88 -0.31
CA PRO A 612 -15.30 18.08 -0.51
C PRO A 612 -14.85 19.25 0.37
N HIS A 613 -14.15 18.97 1.47
CA HIS A 613 -13.44 19.94 2.28
C HIS A 613 -12.44 20.81 1.50
N LYS A 614 -11.84 20.32 0.40
CA LYS A 614 -10.99 21.13 -0.50
C LYS A 614 -11.79 22.17 -1.29
N ILE A 615 -13.06 21.88 -1.61
CA ILE A 615 -13.97 22.84 -2.24
C ILE A 615 -14.40 23.88 -1.20
N ILE A 616 -14.77 23.45 0.02
CA ILE A 616 -15.08 24.37 1.13
C ILE A 616 -13.89 25.29 1.44
N ALA A 617 -12.67 24.78 1.51
CA ALA A 617 -11.45 25.58 1.69
C ALA A 617 -11.33 26.70 0.64
N ARG A 618 -11.68 26.40 -0.62
CA ARG A 618 -11.64 27.39 -1.71
C ARG A 618 -12.82 28.37 -1.64
N LEU A 619 -14.02 27.92 -1.26
CA LEU A 619 -15.17 28.80 -1.03
C LEU A 619 -14.93 29.79 0.12
N LEU A 620 -14.37 29.32 1.24
CA LEU A 620 -13.95 30.17 2.37
C LEU A 620 -12.82 31.13 2.00
N PHE A 621 -11.94 30.75 1.07
CA PHE A 621 -10.91 31.64 0.54
C PHE A 621 -11.50 32.70 -0.41
N LEU A 622 -12.44 32.35 -1.28
CA LEU A 622 -13.09 33.28 -2.20
C LEU A 622 -13.98 34.29 -1.44
N LEU A 623 -14.62 33.89 -0.34
CA LEU A 623 -15.32 34.81 0.57
C LEU A 623 -14.42 35.92 1.13
N ALA A 624 -13.11 35.68 1.30
CA ALA A 624 -12.19 36.68 1.84
C ALA A 624 -11.85 37.82 0.85
N TYR A 625 -12.34 37.77 -0.39
CA TYR A 625 -12.25 38.85 -1.38
C TYR A 625 -13.45 39.82 -1.32
N ASP A 626 -14.37 39.63 -0.36
CA ASP A 626 -15.56 40.47 -0.17
C ASP A 626 -15.23 41.82 0.49
N GLU A 627 -14.75 42.77 -0.32
CA GLU A 627 -14.44 44.13 0.14
C GLU A 627 -15.67 45.06 0.23
N ARG A 628 -16.77 44.78 -0.49
CA ARG A 628 -17.89 45.71 -0.73
C ARG A 628 -19.27 45.07 -0.53
N GLU A 629 -20.08 45.66 0.34
CA GLU A 629 -21.48 45.27 0.48
C GLU A 629 -22.34 45.75 -0.71
N PRO A 630 -23.40 45.02 -1.11
CA PRO A 630 -23.76 43.66 -0.71
C PRO A 630 -23.31 42.65 -1.79
N SER A 631 -22.19 41.96 -1.59
CA SER A 631 -21.61 41.05 -2.59
C SER A 631 -22.55 39.96 -3.08
N GLU A 632 -22.40 39.55 -4.33
CA GLU A 632 -23.20 38.46 -4.91
C GLU A 632 -22.70 37.10 -4.44
N PHE A 633 -21.39 36.96 -4.23
CA PHE A 633 -20.76 35.81 -3.55
C PHE A 633 -21.50 35.39 -2.28
N ARG A 634 -21.73 36.33 -1.37
CA ARG A 634 -22.39 36.06 -0.10
C ARG A 634 -23.84 35.64 -0.29
N LYS A 635 -24.60 36.31 -1.16
CA LYS A 635 -25.99 35.95 -1.50
C LYS A 635 -26.09 34.53 -2.09
N LEU A 636 -25.16 34.18 -3.00
CA LEU A 636 -25.09 32.85 -3.62
C LEU A 636 -24.81 31.76 -2.57
N LEU A 637 -23.86 31.99 -1.67
CA LEU A 637 -23.54 31.06 -0.58
C LEU A 637 -24.69 30.93 0.44
N GLU A 638 -25.29 32.04 0.88
CA GLU A 638 -26.48 32.02 1.76
C GLU A 638 -27.65 31.24 1.13
N LYS A 639 -27.83 31.32 -0.20
CA LYS A 639 -28.81 30.53 -0.96
C LYS A 639 -28.43 29.04 -1.12
N GLY A 640 -27.14 28.70 -1.18
CA GLY A 640 -26.66 27.32 -1.40
C GLY A 640 -26.44 26.49 -0.13
N ILE A 641 -26.21 27.12 1.03
CA ILE A 641 -26.03 26.43 2.33
C ILE A 641 -27.22 25.53 2.73
N PRO A 642 -28.51 25.90 2.49
CA PRO A 642 -29.66 25.06 2.83
C PRO A 642 -29.70 23.66 2.20
N ASP A 643 -29.02 23.45 1.07
CA ASP A 643 -28.98 22.15 0.37
C ASP A 643 -27.80 21.27 0.83
N MET A 644 -26.78 21.83 1.47
CA MET A 644 -25.58 21.10 1.86
C MET A 644 -25.77 20.19 3.07
N LEU A 645 -25.10 19.04 3.07
CA LEU A 645 -25.03 18.14 4.22
C LEU A 645 -24.20 18.77 5.34
N ALA A 646 -24.70 18.79 6.59
CA ALA A 646 -24.04 19.54 7.67
C ALA A 646 -22.68 18.94 8.09
N TRP A 647 -22.47 17.63 7.91
CA TRP A 647 -21.23 16.94 8.31
C TRP A 647 -19.98 17.45 7.59
N ILE A 648 -20.12 18.00 6.37
CA ILE A 648 -18.98 18.50 5.57
C ILE A 648 -18.34 19.74 6.23
N TRP A 649 -19.07 20.42 7.11
CA TRP A 649 -18.59 21.58 7.86
C TRP A 649 -17.87 21.21 9.17
N ILE A 650 -17.92 19.95 9.61
CA ILE A 650 -17.35 19.54 10.91
C ILE A 650 -15.83 19.83 11.02
N PRO A 651 -14.97 19.52 10.03
CA PRO A 651 -13.56 19.87 10.10
C PRO A 651 -13.28 21.39 10.09
N TRP A 652 -14.26 22.20 9.69
CA TRP A 652 -14.15 23.66 9.57
C TRP A 652 -14.76 24.40 10.77
N ILE A 653 -15.24 23.70 11.81
CA ILE A 653 -15.85 24.32 13.00
C ILE A 653 -14.94 25.38 13.64
N GLN A 654 -13.63 25.12 13.75
CA GLN A 654 -12.66 26.07 14.31
C GLN A 654 -12.60 27.37 13.49
N THR A 655 -12.49 27.27 12.16
CA THR A 655 -12.46 28.43 11.25
C THR A 655 -13.79 29.17 11.20
N LEU A 656 -14.92 28.47 11.32
CA LEU A 656 -16.26 29.09 11.38
C LEU A 656 -16.42 29.91 12.67
N PHE A 657 -15.97 29.40 13.82
CA PHE A 657 -15.97 30.15 15.09
C PHE A 657 -15.05 31.37 15.04
N ALA A 658 -13.80 31.22 14.58
CA ALA A 658 -12.89 32.35 14.40
C ALA A 658 -13.44 33.40 13.42
N GLY A 659 -14.18 32.95 12.40
CA GLY A 659 -14.86 33.80 11.42
C GLY A 659 -16.07 34.57 11.94
N LEU A 660 -16.67 34.22 13.09
CA LEU A 660 -17.86 34.92 13.62
C LEU A 660 -17.63 36.41 13.89
N HIS A 661 -16.38 36.81 14.14
CA HIS A 661 -15.99 38.21 14.38
C HIS A 661 -15.71 39.00 13.08
N ARG A 662 -15.82 38.37 11.90
CA ARG A 662 -15.63 39.00 10.58
C ARG A 662 -16.96 39.43 9.98
N ARG A 663 -16.91 40.20 8.87
CA ARG A 663 -18.09 40.60 8.07
C ARG A 663 -18.94 39.39 7.63
N GLU A 664 -18.29 38.25 7.39
CA GLU A 664 -18.90 36.96 7.03
C GLU A 664 -19.66 36.27 8.18
N GLY A 665 -19.52 36.74 9.42
CA GLY A 665 -20.02 36.10 10.63
C GLY A 665 -21.50 35.65 10.63
N PRO A 666 -22.47 36.39 10.04
CA PRO A 666 -23.87 35.95 9.95
C PRO A 666 -24.06 34.68 9.11
N LEU A 667 -23.27 34.49 8.06
CA LEU A 667 -23.27 33.30 7.20
C LEU A 667 -22.72 32.10 7.99
N PHE A 668 -21.61 32.28 8.71
CA PHE A 668 -21.03 31.23 9.56
C PHE A 668 -21.93 30.87 10.74
N ARG A 669 -22.66 31.83 11.33
CA ARG A 669 -23.70 31.56 12.33
C ARG A 669 -24.78 30.63 11.78
N THR A 670 -25.26 30.85 10.56
CA THR A 670 -26.27 30.00 9.91
C THR A 670 -25.77 28.58 9.68
N ILE A 671 -24.51 28.42 9.24
CA ILE A 671 -23.86 27.10 9.12
C ILE A 671 -23.75 26.43 10.49
N LEU A 672 -23.18 27.12 11.48
CA LEU A 672 -22.95 26.56 12.81
C LEU A 672 -24.26 26.13 13.49
N LEU A 673 -25.36 26.89 13.34
CA LEU A 673 -26.68 26.50 13.86
C LEU A 673 -27.16 25.18 13.24
N ARG A 674 -27.01 25.00 11.92
CA ARG A 674 -27.35 23.75 11.22
C ARG A 674 -26.47 22.57 11.65
N VAL A 675 -25.18 22.82 11.92
CA VAL A 675 -24.26 21.80 12.46
C VAL A 675 -24.60 21.45 13.92
N VAL A 676 -24.96 22.42 14.77
CA VAL A 676 -25.42 22.18 16.15
C VAL A 676 -26.70 21.35 16.18
N GLN A 677 -27.65 21.59 15.26
CA GLN A 677 -28.90 20.83 15.18
C GLN A 677 -28.70 19.36 14.80
N GLN A 678 -27.68 19.01 14.01
CA GLN A 678 -27.43 17.64 13.54
C GLN A 678 -26.31 16.91 14.28
N PHE A 679 -25.30 17.65 14.77
CA PHE A 679 -24.06 17.11 15.36
C PHE A 679 -23.61 17.93 16.59
N PRO A 680 -24.46 18.10 17.63
CA PRO A 680 -24.19 19.00 18.76
C PRO A 680 -22.89 18.67 19.51
N GLN A 681 -22.57 17.38 19.65
CA GLN A 681 -21.34 16.92 20.31
C GLN A 681 -20.06 17.43 19.62
N ALA A 682 -20.06 17.54 18.29
CA ALA A 682 -18.90 18.02 17.53
C ALA A 682 -18.63 19.52 17.74
N VAL A 683 -19.66 20.30 18.10
CA VAL A 683 -19.58 21.75 18.30
C VAL A 683 -19.35 22.11 19.78
N TYR A 684 -19.86 21.31 20.72
CA TYR A 684 -19.90 21.61 22.16
C TYR A 684 -18.55 22.04 22.74
N CYS A 685 -17.47 21.28 22.47
CA CYS A 685 -16.15 21.59 23.04
C CYS A 685 -15.61 22.94 22.54
N TYR A 686 -15.74 23.23 21.23
CA TYR A 686 -15.29 24.48 20.64
C TYR A 686 -16.11 25.68 21.12
N LEU A 687 -17.44 25.53 21.21
CA LEU A 687 -18.33 26.52 21.80
C LEU A 687 -17.94 26.84 23.25
N ARG A 688 -17.62 25.81 24.04
CA ARG A 688 -17.22 25.95 25.44
C ARG A 688 -15.88 26.66 25.58
N THR A 689 -14.87 26.30 24.79
CA THR A 689 -13.56 27.00 24.81
C THR A 689 -13.70 28.46 24.41
N GLN A 690 -14.34 28.76 23.27
CA GLN A 690 -14.51 30.15 22.79
C GLN A 690 -15.37 30.99 23.74
N SER A 691 -16.39 30.43 24.38
CA SER A 691 -17.19 31.18 25.38
C SER A 691 -16.43 31.44 26.70
N ILE A 692 -15.44 30.62 27.05
CA ILE A 692 -14.52 30.90 28.17
C ILE A 692 -13.52 31.99 27.75
N GLU A 693 -12.88 31.86 26.60
CA GLU A 693 -11.92 32.85 26.06
C GLU A 693 -12.56 34.25 25.93
N LEU A 694 -13.78 34.34 25.37
CA LEU A 694 -14.52 35.60 25.30
C LEU A 694 -14.94 36.13 26.68
N ARG A 695 -15.30 35.25 27.62
CA ARG A 695 -15.65 35.63 29.00
C ARG A 695 -14.44 36.14 29.78
N ASP A 696 -13.24 35.67 29.48
CA ASP A 696 -12.02 36.09 30.17
C ASP A 696 -11.41 37.33 29.50
N ALA A 697 -11.48 37.46 28.17
CA ALA A 697 -11.15 38.70 27.46
C ALA A 697 -12.03 39.89 27.89
N THR A 698 -13.32 39.65 28.14
CA THR A 698 -14.26 40.67 28.66
C THR A 698 -14.12 40.98 30.15
N LYS A 699 -13.38 40.16 30.93
CA LYS A 699 -12.90 40.54 32.27
C LYS A 699 -11.58 41.31 32.22
N ALA A 700 -10.70 40.92 31.28
CA ALA A 700 -9.38 41.50 31.11
C ALA A 700 -9.39 42.91 30.51
N THR A 701 -10.53 43.38 30.01
CA THR A 701 -10.78 44.78 29.60
C THR A 701 -11.44 45.55 30.76
N PRO A 702 -10.70 46.42 31.49
CA PRO A 702 -11.27 47.14 32.62
C PRO A 702 -12.26 48.22 32.16
N ARG A 703 -13.27 48.51 33.00
CA ARG A 703 -14.19 49.64 32.80
C ARG A 703 -13.52 50.97 33.20
N THR A 704 -12.50 51.42 32.47
CA THR A 704 -11.99 52.79 32.57
C THR A 704 -12.92 53.76 31.85
N SER A 705 -13.80 54.41 32.61
CA SER A 705 -14.67 55.49 32.12
C SER A 705 -13.89 56.79 31.92
N GLY A 706 -14.01 57.42 30.76
CA GLY A 706 -13.56 58.79 30.50
C GLY A 706 -12.10 58.91 30.03
N GLY A 707 -11.87 58.72 28.73
CA GLY A 707 -10.57 58.94 28.09
C GLY A 707 -10.67 58.69 26.58
N THR A 708 -10.35 59.71 25.78
CA THR A 708 -10.42 59.74 24.32
C THR A 708 -9.98 58.45 23.61
N TRP A 709 -10.93 57.74 22.99
CA TRP A 709 -10.63 56.68 22.02
C TRP A 709 -10.18 57.28 20.68
N SER A 710 -8.88 57.51 20.54
CA SER A 710 -8.22 57.76 19.26
C SER A 710 -6.83 57.13 19.29
N GLY A 711 -6.51 56.33 18.27
CA GLY A 711 -5.16 55.78 18.08
C GLY A 711 -4.89 54.38 18.65
N LEU A 712 -5.61 53.34 18.19
CA LEU A 712 -5.07 51.98 18.17
C LEU A 712 -5.41 51.19 16.89
N SER A 713 -5.39 51.86 15.75
CA SER A 713 -5.69 51.32 14.42
C SER A 713 -4.43 51.06 13.56
N ARG A 714 -3.32 50.61 14.17
CA ARG A 714 -2.08 50.26 13.44
C ARG A 714 -1.14 49.33 14.22
N GLN A 715 -1.40 48.01 14.17
CA GLN A 715 -0.40 46.90 14.18
C GLN A 715 -1.07 45.52 14.33
N ASN A 716 -1.69 45.00 13.26
CA ASN A 716 -1.67 43.54 13.00
C ASN A 716 -1.89 43.21 11.51
N SER A 717 -1.02 43.74 10.66
CA SER A 717 -0.97 43.44 9.23
C SER A 717 0.38 42.76 8.92
N GLY A 718 0.50 41.47 9.25
CA GLY A 718 1.83 40.82 9.28
C GLY A 718 1.92 39.29 9.23
N SER A 719 0.85 38.54 8.93
CA SER A 719 0.92 37.05 8.95
C SER A 719 0.01 36.31 7.96
N SER A 720 -0.12 36.78 6.71
CA SER A 720 -0.80 36.05 5.62
C SER A 720 -0.21 36.32 4.23
N ALA A 721 1.12 36.24 4.07
CA ALA A 721 1.78 36.49 2.77
C ALA A 721 3.14 35.76 2.60
N ALA A 722 3.20 34.43 2.83
CA ALA A 722 4.45 33.67 2.68
C ALA A 722 4.26 32.17 2.31
N PHE A 723 3.53 31.87 1.23
CA PHE A 723 3.64 30.53 0.59
C PHE A 723 3.56 30.60 -0.95
N MET A 724 4.50 31.34 -1.54
CA MET A 724 5.04 31.00 -2.86
C MET A 724 6.53 30.74 -2.67
N GLY A 725 6.95 29.50 -2.90
CA GLY A 725 8.36 29.14 -2.82
C GLY A 725 9.09 29.48 -4.11
N ASN A 726 10.35 29.90 -4.00
CA ASN A 726 11.31 29.65 -5.06
C ASN A 726 12.71 29.43 -4.49
N THR A 727 13.29 28.26 -4.74
CA THR A 727 14.62 27.88 -4.25
C THR A 727 15.69 28.47 -5.15
N ARG A 728 16.56 29.32 -4.60
CA ARG A 728 17.88 29.62 -5.20
C ARG A 728 18.95 29.70 -4.12
N VAL A 729 19.99 28.89 -4.31
CA VAL A 729 21.22 28.87 -3.50
C VAL A 729 22.16 29.98 -3.99
N PRO A 730 22.92 30.59 -3.07
CA PRO A 730 24.32 30.91 -3.34
C PRO A 730 25.26 30.25 -2.32
N SER A 731 26.45 29.86 -2.80
CA SER A 731 27.51 29.18 -2.04
C SER A 731 28.44 30.17 -1.29
N PRO A 732 29.14 29.73 -0.23
CA PRO A 732 30.08 30.57 0.52
C PRO A 732 31.55 30.34 0.11
N GLN A 733 32.33 31.42 -0.05
CA GLN A 733 33.82 31.49 0.02
C GLN A 733 34.30 32.96 -0.21
N PRO A 734 35.57 33.34 0.07
CA PRO A 734 36.63 32.60 0.77
C PRO A 734 37.39 33.39 1.89
N GLY A 735 37.82 32.61 2.91
CA GLY A 735 39.08 32.63 3.68
C GLY A 735 39.91 33.90 4.00
N ALA A 736 40.31 34.01 5.28
CA ALA A 736 41.65 34.40 5.73
C ALA A 736 42.00 33.78 7.11
N THR A 737 43.28 33.54 7.38
CA THR A 737 43.91 32.91 8.58
C THR A 737 44.66 33.98 9.43
N PRO A 738 45.31 33.74 10.62
CA PRO A 738 45.98 32.49 11.04
C PRO A 738 46.11 32.09 12.56
N THR A 739 46.43 30.79 12.75
CA THR A 739 47.27 30.12 13.79
C THR A 739 47.53 30.71 15.19
N THR A 740 47.26 29.93 16.26
CA THR A 740 48.24 29.11 17.06
C THR A 740 47.56 28.44 18.28
N GLY A 741 48.25 27.50 18.96
CA GLY A 741 47.84 26.86 20.24
C GLY A 741 48.89 27.09 21.35
N PRO A 742 48.91 26.37 22.50
CA PRO A 742 48.19 25.13 22.87
C PRO A 742 47.44 25.22 24.25
N ALA A 743 47.08 24.06 24.84
CA ALA A 743 46.37 23.91 26.14
C ALA A 743 47.30 23.98 27.38
N PRO A 744 46.77 23.99 28.64
CA PRO A 744 46.72 22.72 29.41
C PRO A 744 45.64 22.54 30.52
N THR A 745 45.45 21.28 30.95
CA THR A 745 45.08 20.75 32.30
C THR A 745 43.72 21.04 32.99
N ALA A 746 43.24 20.01 33.73
CA ALA A 746 42.16 20.03 34.74
C ALA A 746 42.76 19.87 36.17
N PRO A 747 41.97 19.84 37.28
CA PRO A 747 41.42 18.55 37.77
C PRO A 747 40.12 18.55 38.63
N ALA A 748 39.51 17.36 38.74
CA ALA A 748 38.74 16.71 39.83
C ALA A 748 37.83 17.46 40.87
N SER A 749 36.57 17.00 40.95
CA SER A 749 35.78 16.36 42.07
C SER A 749 36.28 16.40 43.55
N PRO A 750 35.49 16.05 44.61
CA PRO A 750 34.17 15.35 44.63
C PRO A 750 33.14 15.80 45.73
N ALA A 751 32.12 14.94 45.97
CA ALA A 751 31.20 14.85 47.13
C ALA A 751 30.04 15.90 47.25
N GLY A 752 28.86 15.55 47.80
CA GLY A 752 28.42 14.24 48.29
C GLY A 752 26.91 14.16 48.63
N THR A 753 26.40 12.95 48.86
CA THR A 753 25.01 12.62 49.28
C THR A 753 24.74 13.01 50.74
N PRO A 754 23.48 13.25 51.15
CA PRO A 754 22.72 12.14 51.76
C PRO A 754 21.18 12.14 51.54
N THR A 755 20.59 10.99 51.86
CA THR A 755 19.17 10.72 52.21
C THR A 755 19.15 9.96 53.55
N PRO A 756 18.01 9.50 54.12
CA PRO A 756 16.60 9.91 54.06
C PRO A 756 16.19 10.77 55.30
N THR A 757 14.93 11.05 55.68
CA THR A 757 13.88 10.23 56.37
C THR A 757 12.68 11.16 56.76
N GLU A 758 11.42 10.79 57.04
CA GLU A 758 10.59 9.57 56.91
C GLU A 758 9.07 9.90 57.12
N VAL A 759 8.18 8.88 57.12
CA VAL A 759 6.90 8.68 57.87
C VAL A 759 6.02 9.92 58.23
N ALA A 760 4.71 10.00 57.97
CA ALA A 760 3.70 9.28 57.15
C ALA A 760 2.42 10.20 57.14
N ASP A 761 1.15 9.89 56.85
CA ASP A 761 0.30 8.73 56.45
C ASP A 761 -1.02 9.35 55.83
N ILE A 762 -2.18 8.75 55.49
CA ILE A 762 -2.78 7.40 55.56
C ILE A 762 -3.89 7.26 54.47
N ILE A 763 -4.21 6.02 54.05
CA ILE A 763 -5.42 5.49 53.35
C ILE A 763 -6.27 6.42 52.43
N GLY A 764 -6.45 5.99 51.17
CA GLY A 764 -7.59 6.39 50.31
C GLY A 764 -7.53 5.73 48.93
N ALA A 765 -8.52 4.89 48.56
CA ALA A 765 -8.47 4.05 47.36
C ALA A 765 -9.66 4.27 46.40
N ALA A 766 -9.39 4.32 45.09
CA ALA A 766 -10.21 3.78 44.00
C ALA A 766 -9.52 3.99 42.63
N SER A 767 -9.72 3.08 41.68
CA SER A 767 -9.17 3.17 40.31
C SER A 767 -10.22 2.83 39.26
N THR A 768 -10.26 3.58 38.15
CA THR A 768 -11.18 3.35 37.02
C THR A 768 -10.44 3.23 35.69
N THR A 769 -9.99 2.00 35.44
CA THR A 769 -9.91 1.30 34.14
C THR A 769 -10.10 2.08 32.84
N LEU A 770 -9.10 1.99 31.95
CA LEU A 770 -9.30 1.93 30.50
C LEU A 770 -9.42 0.46 30.04
N PRO A 771 -10.09 0.15 28.91
CA PRO A 771 -10.49 -1.21 28.57
C PRO A 771 -9.37 -2.07 27.93
N ARG A 772 -9.51 -3.39 28.09
CA ARG A 772 -8.82 -4.43 27.30
C ARG A 772 -9.82 -5.13 26.36
N PRO A 773 -9.35 -5.82 25.30
CA PRO A 773 -10.22 -6.50 24.34
C PRO A 773 -10.89 -7.76 24.94
N LEU A 774 -11.94 -8.25 24.26
CA LEU A 774 -12.56 -9.53 24.59
C LEU A 774 -11.72 -10.68 24.00
N ASP A 775 -11.40 -11.66 24.83
CA ASP A 775 -11.14 -13.03 24.40
C ASP A 775 -12.44 -13.83 24.53
N THR A 776 -12.73 -14.73 23.57
CA THR A 776 -13.93 -15.57 23.58
C THR A 776 -13.61 -16.97 24.11
N GLU A 777 -14.21 -17.36 25.22
CA GLU A 777 -14.19 -18.75 25.69
C GLU A 777 -15.01 -19.65 24.77
N ILE A 778 -14.52 -20.87 24.55
CA ILE A 778 -15.26 -21.96 23.88
C ILE A 778 -15.72 -22.90 24.98
N ALA A 779 -17.02 -23.18 25.03
CA ALA A 779 -17.57 -24.15 25.97
C ALA A 779 -17.46 -25.57 25.39
N ASP A 780 -16.72 -26.46 26.08
CA ASP A 780 -16.83 -27.90 25.89
C ASP A 780 -18.11 -28.41 26.57
N ASP A 781 -18.92 -29.17 25.84
CA ASP A 781 -20.10 -29.85 26.39
C ASP A 781 -20.03 -31.35 26.05
N VAL A 782 -20.04 -32.21 27.07
CA VAL A 782 -19.70 -33.64 26.96
C VAL A 782 -20.76 -34.51 27.63
N PRO A 783 -21.62 -35.21 26.85
CA PRO A 783 -22.47 -36.26 27.39
C PRO A 783 -21.67 -37.54 27.64
N ARG A 784 -21.77 -38.11 28.85
CA ARG A 784 -21.12 -39.38 29.21
C ARG A 784 -21.87 -40.60 28.68
N ALA A 785 -21.07 -41.59 28.29
CA ALA A 785 -21.40 -42.95 27.87
C ALA A 785 -22.62 -43.64 28.50
N SER A 786 -23.31 -44.43 27.68
CA SER A 786 -24.00 -45.65 28.07
C SER A 786 -23.26 -46.88 27.51
N THR A 787 -23.41 -48.04 28.16
CA THR A 787 -22.57 -49.24 27.94
C THR A 787 -23.05 -50.16 26.80
N PRO A 788 -22.14 -50.95 26.18
CA PRO A 788 -22.49 -51.89 25.11
C PRO A 788 -23.07 -53.22 25.61
N GLN A 789 -23.73 -53.96 24.71
CA GLN A 789 -23.91 -55.43 24.80
C GLN A 789 -23.58 -56.11 23.45
N PRO A 790 -23.25 -57.42 23.43
CA PRO A 790 -22.57 -58.04 22.28
C PRO A 790 -23.31 -59.23 21.62
N THR A 791 -23.20 -59.31 20.29
CA THR A 791 -23.38 -60.52 19.45
C THR A 791 -22.43 -60.35 18.24
N THR A 792 -21.53 -61.26 17.83
CA THR A 792 -21.72 -62.63 17.28
C THR A 792 -22.72 -62.68 16.11
N SER A 793 -22.45 -63.29 14.97
CA SER A 793 -21.23 -63.93 14.41
C SER A 793 -21.40 -64.08 12.88
N GLU A 794 -20.35 -64.51 12.17
CA GLU A 794 -20.35 -64.89 10.74
C GLU A 794 -20.62 -63.74 9.72
N THR A 795 -20.09 -63.75 8.49
CA THR A 795 -19.17 -64.69 7.81
C THR A 795 -17.89 -63.98 7.36
#